data_AF-A0A401ZL88-F1
#
_entry.id   AF-A0A401ZL88-F1
#
_cell.length_a   1.000
_cell.length_b   1.000
_cell.length_c   1.000
_cell.angle_alpha   90.00
_cell.angle_beta   90.00
_cell.angle_gamma   90.00
#
_symmetry.space_group_name_H-M   'P 1'
#
loop_
_entity.id
_entity.type
_entity.pdbx_description
1 polymer ?
#
loop_
_entity_poly.entity_id
_entity_poly.type
_entity_poly.pdbx_seq_one_letter_code
_entity_poly.pdbx_strand_id
1 'polypeptide(L)'
;MQVIFAGGAAGVGASCVAIEIAGQWIVVDAGVRVDRSADPLPDLALLEGKDVRAIFVTHAHADHIGALPLLHRAFPSAPIYTSRATHLLMEIMLADALKIMNKRAVEEMEIPLYPAVLVGSMLSRVRPIPVGENCTVAQLPGVTIHTSRAGHIAGAMSLGFSSQQESIVVSGDLSLTPQRTVLGAVPPEIERPDLLILESTYGARLHPNRQAEEQRMAEAVAEGLKSGHVLLPCFGLGRGQEILLLLQAMQEQGVVPIFPIYVDGLVRRVCTAYQLMPEALTPRLGRQIRKGFLPFQGDNVSFVRDARERQTILDGPPACIIASSGMLTGGPSAWYAARLASNPNASILITGYQDEESPGKRLLDLAENKKETLELEDQQIAVQCTVAKYSLSAHADGGELASYAAHLKPKRVALVHGDDDARRALQTLLEQSEVLLPRNGETLDLSARQKKKLAVEPAPVVEMVIEPESLPYGIGEPDGIFNASNLEQLWRALEHVPSYQVVTVRDLVNVWYGERAIPEHAMWLYDVLEEEQPYDEPYFIPAGEIAEAYYVRHTEEDEQEDRLRQLVGRIILLRTNPSASKPVLCRAIAARETLRVLFPRGEANDRTRFPLRSLIEVVGRLPYEEGLSEKETLTSCVRNARRIRRGLSAHELARSCQPDESYTLTDLCELAGVSQHKIEERLAIAKLVQQHPRLFEQLDDLVEGSGPVHYGLAPTWSEALTEPEQRERPDQNWILTTIERYIGTPSDMVRRSVDGESGDVTLTFIYPEGAWERYHERLEAAAEETSVNIIISPHTPLGELSKLVLQMLPEGLSAQGNPSIFVEQRVIRFTCSGQASEEELEAAQQRVLKETGWQLEVAGLKVGGERSMKSPESVPTSSAPVGPVRSGGAPVQEQQAISYARTLLSGLAGFLKVGMDKANYVLRARFEFPEVAQQRYGAIFQQIEESTGWTVQIYPLTPSQEALVAMAHSMLPDGLEALGRPSIYWDRNTVGVLCKGSAEVEAVYEAQRQFAAETAWTLEMQGMTLQSGPISKDGRQLEPELSPNQEQTVEEQTQEASPMLVEEDPGARVSQVQAMAKASELLSDAEDLYQIGVDARRGCLWLHFYFPQGARVRYAQRFLQIKEQTGWGVELHERVHVKALINTARRLIPIDARIIGTPQIDHGRQRIIFTGNGVMSQQAKDDARSTFEAATGWELVLRVGAPEESGNAL
;
A
#
# COMPACT_ATOMS: atom_id res chain seq x y z
N MET A 1 -11.15 14.70 -49.52
CA MET A 1 -11.22 15.23 -48.14
C MET A 1 -11.43 16.72 -48.19
N GLN A 2 -12.53 17.18 -47.60
CA GLN A 2 -12.82 18.59 -47.36
C GLN A 2 -12.98 18.83 -45.85
N VAL A 3 -12.61 20.01 -45.36
CA VAL A 3 -12.76 20.39 -43.96
C VAL A 3 -13.39 21.78 -43.87
N ILE A 4 -14.50 21.91 -43.15
CA ILE A 4 -15.22 23.17 -42.90
C ILE A 4 -14.98 23.58 -41.45
N PHE A 5 -14.45 24.77 -41.25
CA PHE A 5 -14.23 25.34 -39.93
C PHE A 5 -15.44 26.19 -39.52
N ALA A 6 -16.45 25.57 -38.89
CA ALA A 6 -17.71 26.23 -38.54
C ALA A 6 -17.61 27.09 -37.27
N GLY A 7 -16.61 26.84 -36.42
CA GLY A 7 -16.32 27.66 -35.23
C GLY A 7 -14.97 27.33 -34.57
N GLY A 8 -14.46 28.25 -33.75
CA GLY A 8 -13.21 28.09 -33.00
C GLY A 8 -11.91 28.10 -33.82
N ALA A 9 -11.90 28.56 -35.08
CA ALA A 9 -10.71 28.48 -35.94
C ALA A 9 -9.70 29.63 -35.75
N ALA A 10 -10.18 30.84 -35.48
CA ALA A 10 -9.36 32.05 -35.27
C ALA A 10 -9.59 32.69 -33.90
N GLY A 11 -9.98 31.88 -32.91
CA GLY A 11 -10.20 32.30 -31.54
C GLY A 11 -10.42 31.10 -30.62
N VAL A 12 -10.49 31.37 -29.32
CA VAL A 12 -10.84 30.37 -28.29
C VAL A 12 -12.36 30.35 -28.12
N GLY A 13 -12.95 29.17 -27.99
CA GLY A 13 -14.39 29.02 -27.83
C GLY A 13 -15.17 28.69 -29.12
N ALA A 14 -16.38 28.15 -28.94
CA ALA A 14 -17.29 27.76 -30.01
C ALA A 14 -16.66 26.79 -31.03
N SER A 15 -15.82 25.87 -30.56
CA SER A 15 -15.14 24.87 -31.40
C SER A 15 -16.15 24.01 -32.15
N CYS A 16 -16.02 23.94 -33.49
CA CYS A 16 -16.85 23.11 -34.34
C CYS A 16 -16.18 22.94 -35.70
N VAL A 17 -15.83 21.70 -36.06
CA VAL A 17 -15.18 21.37 -37.33
C VAL A 17 -15.93 20.25 -38.02
N ALA A 18 -16.34 20.46 -39.27
CA ALA A 18 -16.93 19.40 -40.10
C ALA A 18 -15.91 18.85 -41.09
N ILE A 19 -15.84 17.54 -41.23
CA ILE A 19 -14.83 16.82 -42.01
C ILE A 19 -15.54 15.87 -42.97
N GLU A 20 -15.20 15.94 -44.24
CA GLU A 20 -15.56 14.94 -45.23
C GLU A 20 -14.41 13.96 -45.43
N ILE A 21 -14.62 12.70 -45.04
CA ILE A 21 -13.65 11.62 -45.20
C ILE A 21 -14.34 10.43 -45.87
N ALA A 22 -13.69 9.82 -46.88
CA ALA A 22 -14.29 8.71 -47.64
C ALA A 22 -15.69 9.03 -48.22
N GLY A 23 -15.95 10.31 -48.56
CA GLY A 23 -17.24 10.80 -49.08
C GLY A 23 -18.35 10.92 -48.03
N GLN A 24 -18.02 10.87 -46.74
CA GLN A 24 -18.97 10.90 -45.62
C GLN A 24 -18.65 12.09 -44.72
N TRP A 25 -19.67 12.82 -44.28
CA TRP A 25 -19.51 13.98 -43.40
C TRP A 25 -19.60 13.59 -41.94
N ILE A 26 -18.64 14.06 -41.15
CA ILE A 26 -18.64 14.01 -39.69
C ILE A 26 -18.46 15.40 -39.12
N VAL A 27 -18.87 15.61 -37.87
CA VAL A 27 -18.61 16.85 -37.12
C VAL A 27 -17.84 16.52 -35.85
N VAL A 28 -16.83 17.30 -35.53
CA VAL A 28 -16.05 17.21 -34.29
C VAL A 28 -16.29 18.48 -33.47
N ASP A 29 -16.82 18.28 -32.26
CA ASP A 29 -17.23 19.29 -31.29
C ASP A 29 -18.32 20.27 -31.78
N ALA A 30 -19.02 20.87 -30.81
CA ALA A 30 -19.97 21.95 -31.01
C ALA A 30 -20.07 22.78 -29.72
N GLY A 31 -19.19 23.76 -29.59
CA GLY A 31 -19.07 24.61 -28.40
C GLY A 31 -19.92 25.87 -28.36
N VAL A 32 -19.87 26.55 -27.22
CA VAL A 32 -20.31 27.96 -27.07
C VAL A 32 -19.14 28.75 -26.48
N ARG A 33 -18.94 29.98 -26.93
CA ARG A 33 -18.16 30.96 -26.17
C ARG A 33 -19.12 31.81 -25.35
N VAL A 34 -18.97 31.83 -24.03
CA VAL A 34 -19.82 32.64 -23.15
C VAL A 34 -19.26 34.07 -23.12
N ASP A 35 -19.98 35.00 -23.75
CA ASP A 35 -19.62 36.42 -23.90
C ASP A 35 -20.85 37.28 -23.61
N ARG A 36 -20.67 38.37 -22.84
CA ARG A 36 -21.77 39.29 -22.46
C ARG A 36 -22.47 39.96 -23.64
N SER A 37 -21.87 39.96 -24.83
CA SER A 37 -22.38 40.70 -25.98
C SER A 37 -23.22 39.87 -26.96
N ALA A 38 -22.87 38.61 -27.22
CA ALA A 38 -23.52 37.84 -28.29
C ALA A 38 -23.41 36.30 -28.20
N ASP A 39 -22.84 35.72 -27.13
CA ASP A 39 -22.56 34.27 -26.97
C ASP A 39 -22.23 33.56 -28.32
N PRO A 40 -21.02 33.75 -28.89
CA PRO A 40 -20.68 33.23 -30.21
C PRO A 40 -21.00 31.72 -30.35
N LEU A 41 -21.75 31.39 -31.41
CA LEU A 41 -22.15 30.03 -31.77
C LEU A 41 -21.44 29.58 -33.05
N PRO A 42 -21.25 28.26 -33.25
CA PRO A 42 -20.86 27.70 -34.53
C PRO A 42 -21.87 28.06 -35.64
N ASP A 43 -21.37 28.38 -36.84
CA ASP A 43 -22.21 28.62 -37.99
C ASP A 43 -22.69 27.30 -38.62
N LEU A 44 -23.77 26.77 -38.05
CA LEU A 44 -24.37 25.50 -38.49
C LEU A 44 -24.99 25.58 -39.89
N ALA A 45 -25.24 26.78 -40.44
CA ALA A 45 -25.79 26.94 -41.80
C ALA A 45 -24.80 26.44 -42.86
N LEU A 46 -23.49 26.45 -42.57
CA LEU A 46 -22.46 25.88 -43.45
C LEU A 46 -22.59 24.37 -43.66
N LEU A 47 -23.33 23.70 -42.78
CA LEU A 47 -23.58 22.26 -42.82
C LEU A 47 -24.92 21.92 -43.49
N GLU A 48 -25.69 22.91 -43.92
CA GLU A 48 -26.96 22.69 -44.59
C GLU A 48 -26.76 21.89 -45.89
N GLY A 49 -27.57 20.84 -46.07
CA GLY A 49 -27.47 19.92 -47.21
C GLY A 49 -26.30 18.93 -47.14
N LYS A 50 -25.49 18.93 -46.07
CA LYS A 50 -24.48 17.90 -45.81
C LYS A 50 -25.12 16.72 -45.07
N ASP A 51 -24.82 15.51 -45.53
CA ASP A 51 -25.29 14.28 -44.89
C ASP A 51 -24.34 13.90 -43.74
N VAL A 52 -24.52 14.56 -42.58
CA VAL A 52 -23.71 14.31 -41.38
C VAL A 52 -24.06 12.94 -40.79
N ARG A 53 -23.12 12.00 -40.89
CA ARG A 53 -23.30 10.60 -40.49
C ARG A 53 -23.00 10.34 -39.02
N ALA A 54 -22.13 11.13 -38.42
CA ALA A 54 -21.72 11.00 -37.02
C ALA A 54 -21.17 12.31 -36.48
N ILE A 55 -21.32 12.51 -35.18
CA ILE A 55 -20.74 13.61 -34.42
C ILE A 55 -19.75 13.01 -33.43
N PHE A 56 -18.59 13.63 -33.22
CA PHE A 56 -17.61 13.23 -32.22
C PHE A 56 -17.33 14.38 -31.27
N VAL A 57 -17.11 14.06 -29.99
CA VAL A 57 -16.78 15.06 -28.96
C VAL A 57 -15.43 14.74 -28.34
N THR A 58 -14.51 15.70 -28.36
CA THR A 58 -13.17 15.55 -27.79
C THR A 58 -13.21 15.51 -26.27
N HIS A 59 -13.95 16.44 -25.63
CA HIS A 59 -14.06 16.54 -24.18
C HIS A 59 -15.25 17.42 -23.73
N ALA A 60 -15.53 17.46 -22.43
CA ALA A 60 -16.77 18.01 -21.86
C ALA A 60 -16.75 19.51 -21.48
N HIS A 61 -15.79 20.31 -21.94
CA HIS A 61 -15.84 21.76 -21.68
C HIS A 61 -16.88 22.47 -22.56
N ALA A 62 -17.42 23.59 -22.06
CA ALA A 62 -18.55 24.27 -22.68
C ALA A 62 -18.24 24.84 -24.08
N ASP A 63 -16.99 25.20 -24.32
CA ASP A 63 -16.41 25.58 -25.61
C ASP A 63 -16.26 24.43 -26.61
N HIS A 64 -16.58 23.20 -26.21
CA HIS A 64 -16.61 22.01 -27.07
C HIS A 64 -17.98 21.32 -27.11
N ILE A 65 -18.83 21.50 -26.08
CA ILE A 65 -20.15 20.82 -26.00
C ILE A 65 -21.35 21.78 -25.92
N GLY A 66 -21.12 23.06 -25.68
CA GLY A 66 -22.16 24.01 -25.30
C GLY A 66 -23.27 24.19 -26.34
N ALA A 67 -22.95 24.02 -27.64
CA ALA A 67 -23.88 24.13 -28.76
C ALA A 67 -24.30 22.76 -29.31
N LEU A 68 -23.83 21.67 -28.70
CA LEU A 68 -24.17 20.32 -29.12
C LEU A 68 -25.68 20.04 -29.16
N PRO A 69 -26.53 20.56 -28.25
CA PRO A 69 -27.99 20.46 -28.38
C PRO A 69 -28.53 21.11 -29.67
N LEU A 70 -27.93 22.21 -30.12
CA LEU A 70 -28.31 22.88 -31.38
C LEU A 70 -27.89 22.06 -32.59
N LEU A 71 -26.69 21.46 -32.56
CA LEU A 71 -26.22 20.56 -33.61
C LEU A 71 -27.10 19.30 -33.70
N HIS A 72 -27.47 18.72 -32.56
CA HIS A 72 -28.42 17.60 -32.50
C HIS A 72 -29.78 17.97 -33.09
N ARG A 73 -30.29 19.18 -32.83
CA ARG A 73 -31.54 19.65 -33.47
C ARG A 73 -31.41 19.74 -35.00
N ALA A 74 -30.26 20.14 -35.51
CA ALA A 74 -30.01 20.22 -36.96
C ALA A 74 -29.85 18.82 -37.59
N PHE A 75 -29.26 17.87 -36.86
CA PHE A 75 -28.98 16.51 -37.34
C PHE A 75 -29.50 15.44 -36.35
N PRO A 76 -30.82 15.29 -36.17
CA PRO A 76 -31.41 14.51 -35.09
C PRO A 76 -31.17 12.99 -35.18
N SER A 77 -30.75 12.50 -36.35
CA SER A 77 -30.44 11.10 -36.63
C SER A 77 -28.95 10.77 -36.45
N ALA A 78 -28.07 11.76 -36.33
CA ALA A 78 -26.64 11.51 -36.21
C ALA A 78 -26.30 11.06 -34.77
N PRO A 79 -25.67 9.89 -34.57
CA PRO A 79 -25.16 9.51 -33.26
C PRO A 79 -23.99 10.40 -32.83
N ILE A 80 -23.83 10.56 -31.52
CA ILE A 80 -22.79 11.39 -30.92
C ILE A 80 -21.79 10.48 -30.20
N TYR A 81 -20.55 10.42 -30.66
CA TYR A 81 -19.51 9.57 -30.12
C TYR A 81 -18.57 10.34 -29.18
N THR A 82 -18.38 9.80 -27.98
CA THR A 82 -17.56 10.44 -26.93
C THR A 82 -16.77 9.39 -26.16
N SER A 83 -15.80 9.76 -25.33
CA SER A 83 -15.36 8.82 -24.29
C SER A 83 -16.46 8.64 -23.23
N ARG A 84 -16.43 7.54 -22.47
CA ARG A 84 -17.37 7.30 -21.36
C ARG A 84 -17.33 8.40 -20.29
N ALA A 85 -16.12 8.82 -19.90
CA ALA A 85 -15.96 9.90 -18.93
C ALA A 85 -16.50 11.23 -19.47
N THR A 86 -16.26 11.56 -20.74
CA THR A 86 -16.84 12.75 -21.36
C THR A 86 -18.36 12.71 -21.36
N HIS A 87 -18.99 11.56 -21.63
CA HIS A 87 -20.46 11.40 -21.56
C HIS A 87 -21.01 11.80 -20.19
N LEU A 88 -20.46 11.23 -19.11
CA LEU A 88 -20.91 11.53 -17.73
C LEU A 88 -20.70 13.00 -17.37
N LEU A 89 -19.57 13.57 -17.79
CA LEU A 89 -19.26 14.98 -17.53
C LEU A 89 -20.15 15.93 -18.32
N MET A 90 -20.50 15.59 -19.56
CA MET A 90 -21.39 16.40 -20.40
C MET A 90 -22.75 16.62 -19.73
N GLU A 91 -23.31 15.58 -19.10
CA GLU A 91 -24.57 15.69 -18.37
C GLU A 91 -24.48 16.72 -17.24
N ILE A 92 -23.42 16.65 -16.44
CA ILE A 92 -23.19 17.57 -15.32
C ILE A 92 -23.02 19.00 -15.82
N MET A 93 -22.23 19.18 -16.87
CA MET A 93 -21.88 20.48 -17.45
C MET A 93 -23.09 21.13 -18.14
N LEU A 94 -23.87 20.38 -18.92
CA LEU A 94 -25.06 20.90 -19.59
C LEU A 94 -26.21 21.16 -18.61
N ALA A 95 -26.35 20.37 -17.54
CA ALA A 95 -27.30 20.66 -16.47
C ALA A 95 -26.96 21.98 -15.75
N ASP A 96 -25.67 22.24 -15.50
CA ASP A 96 -25.23 23.51 -14.92
C ASP A 96 -25.45 24.69 -15.89
N ALA A 97 -25.18 24.49 -17.18
CA ALA A 97 -25.46 25.47 -18.22
C ALA A 97 -26.96 25.83 -18.28
N LEU A 98 -27.86 24.84 -18.28
CA LEU A 98 -29.31 25.06 -18.23
C LEU A 98 -29.74 25.85 -16.98
N LYS A 99 -29.14 25.54 -15.82
CA LYS A 99 -29.41 26.28 -14.58
C LYS A 99 -29.02 27.75 -14.72
N ILE A 100 -27.86 28.03 -15.30
CA ILE A 100 -27.39 29.41 -15.55
C ILE A 100 -28.29 30.12 -16.57
N MET A 101 -28.61 29.48 -17.69
CA MET A 101 -29.50 30.05 -18.72
C MET A 101 -30.89 30.36 -18.16
N ASN A 102 -31.47 29.46 -17.36
CA ASN A 102 -32.77 29.70 -16.71
C ASN A 102 -32.71 30.87 -15.72
N LYS A 103 -31.61 31.02 -14.99
CA LYS A 103 -31.39 32.16 -14.10
C LYS A 103 -31.36 33.48 -14.90
N ARG A 104 -30.58 33.56 -15.97
CA ARG A 104 -30.54 34.73 -16.86
C ARG A 104 -31.86 35.00 -17.55
N ALA A 105 -32.61 33.96 -17.91
CA ALA A 105 -33.94 34.12 -18.51
C ALA A 105 -34.94 34.79 -17.57
N VAL A 106 -34.80 34.54 -16.26
CA VAL A 106 -35.66 35.17 -15.23
C VAL A 106 -35.14 36.56 -14.85
N GLU A 107 -33.83 36.70 -14.63
CA GLU A 107 -33.23 37.94 -14.08
C GLU A 107 -32.93 38.99 -15.16
N GLU A 108 -32.48 38.56 -16.33
CA GLU A 108 -31.99 39.41 -17.43
C GLU A 108 -32.95 39.39 -18.65
N MET A 109 -34.05 38.62 -18.58
CA MET A 109 -35.01 38.41 -19.68
C MET A 109 -34.38 37.87 -20.97
N GLU A 110 -33.27 37.14 -20.85
CA GLU A 110 -32.62 36.48 -21.97
C GLU A 110 -33.38 35.20 -22.41
N ILE A 111 -33.37 34.90 -23.71
CA ILE A 111 -33.96 33.65 -24.20
C ILE A 111 -32.92 32.54 -24.05
N PRO A 112 -33.21 31.42 -23.34
CA PRO A 112 -32.29 30.29 -23.28
C PRO A 112 -31.93 29.77 -24.68
N LEU A 113 -30.66 29.43 -24.90
CA LEU A 113 -30.20 28.91 -26.20
C LEU A 113 -30.97 27.64 -26.61
N TYR A 114 -31.31 26.80 -25.64
CA TYR A 114 -32.09 25.59 -25.86
C TYR A 114 -32.85 25.16 -24.60
N PRO A 115 -33.98 24.42 -24.75
CA PRO A 115 -34.73 23.88 -23.62
C PRO A 115 -34.10 22.59 -23.08
N ALA A 116 -34.39 22.26 -21.81
CA ALA A 116 -33.91 21.03 -21.17
C ALA A 116 -34.31 19.74 -21.90
N VAL A 117 -35.48 19.72 -22.55
CA VAL A 117 -35.96 18.58 -23.35
C VAL A 117 -35.00 18.27 -24.51
N LEU A 118 -34.42 19.31 -25.13
CA LEU A 118 -33.47 19.12 -26.23
C LEU A 118 -32.16 18.49 -25.74
N VAL A 119 -31.69 18.88 -24.55
CA VAL A 119 -30.53 18.25 -23.89
C VAL A 119 -30.83 16.78 -23.59
N GLY A 120 -32.01 16.46 -23.07
CA GLY A 120 -32.44 15.09 -22.80
C GLY A 120 -32.42 14.21 -24.06
N SER A 121 -33.01 14.69 -25.16
CA SER A 121 -33.03 13.99 -26.46
C SER A 121 -31.63 13.87 -27.09
N MET A 122 -30.76 14.86 -26.87
CA MET A 122 -29.39 14.80 -27.36
C MET A 122 -28.58 13.74 -26.59
N LEU A 123 -28.68 13.71 -25.26
CA LEU A 123 -27.98 12.73 -24.42
C LEU A 123 -28.36 11.28 -24.77
N SER A 124 -29.60 11.02 -25.20
CA SER A 124 -30.02 9.68 -25.64
C SER A 124 -29.39 9.22 -26.96
N ARG A 125 -28.79 10.14 -27.74
CA ARG A 125 -28.01 9.84 -28.96
C ARG A 125 -26.52 9.62 -28.70
N VAL A 126 -26.05 9.84 -27.48
CA VAL A 126 -24.63 9.69 -27.15
C VAL A 126 -24.25 8.21 -27.05
N ARG A 127 -23.09 7.85 -27.61
CA ARG A 127 -22.53 6.50 -27.69
C ARG A 127 -21.05 6.54 -27.29
N PRO A 128 -20.67 5.95 -26.14
CA PRO A 128 -19.27 5.92 -25.74
C PRO A 128 -18.40 5.09 -26.72
N ILE A 129 -17.15 5.51 -26.91
CA ILE A 129 -16.10 4.79 -27.65
C ILE A 129 -14.87 4.62 -26.76
N PRO A 130 -14.07 3.53 -26.97
CA PRO A 130 -12.86 3.30 -26.18
C PRO A 130 -11.82 4.40 -26.43
N VAL A 131 -10.93 4.62 -25.46
CA VAL A 131 -9.84 5.61 -25.54
C VAL A 131 -8.49 4.89 -25.57
N GLY A 132 -7.69 5.12 -26.61
CA GLY A 132 -6.39 4.48 -26.79
C GLY A 132 -6.45 3.20 -27.61
N GLU A 133 -7.61 2.89 -28.20
CA GLU A 133 -7.84 1.73 -29.06
C GLU A 133 -8.52 2.17 -30.35
N ASN A 134 -8.17 1.52 -31.45
CA ASN A 134 -8.76 1.81 -32.75
C ASN A 134 -10.10 1.10 -32.86
N CYS A 135 -11.11 1.81 -33.36
CA CYS A 135 -12.45 1.25 -33.53
C CYS A 135 -13.06 1.65 -34.87
N THR A 136 -14.19 1.03 -35.21
CA THR A 136 -15.01 1.36 -36.38
C THR A 136 -16.46 1.49 -35.93
N VAL A 137 -17.27 2.25 -36.67
CA VAL A 137 -18.70 2.41 -36.36
C VAL A 137 -19.54 2.21 -37.61
N ALA A 138 -20.73 1.63 -37.46
CA ALA A 138 -21.60 1.27 -38.58
C ALA A 138 -22.00 2.47 -39.47
N GLN A 139 -22.08 3.66 -38.90
CA GLN A 139 -22.42 4.89 -39.63
C GLN A 139 -21.28 5.38 -40.53
N LEU A 140 -20.06 4.89 -40.32
CA LEU A 140 -18.86 5.30 -41.05
C LEU A 140 -18.13 4.11 -41.71
N PRO A 141 -18.77 3.40 -42.67
CA PRO A 141 -18.14 2.26 -43.32
C PRO A 141 -16.85 2.67 -44.04
N GLY A 142 -15.79 1.90 -43.86
CA GLY A 142 -14.48 2.13 -44.47
C GLY A 142 -13.63 3.22 -43.81
N VAL A 143 -14.04 3.73 -42.63
CA VAL A 143 -13.27 4.69 -41.82
C VAL A 143 -12.89 4.04 -40.49
N THR A 144 -11.59 4.01 -40.19
CA THR A 144 -11.07 3.62 -38.88
C THR A 144 -10.90 4.87 -38.01
N ILE A 145 -11.41 4.80 -36.78
CA ILE A 145 -11.32 5.85 -35.78
C ILE A 145 -10.20 5.47 -34.81
N HIS A 146 -9.23 6.35 -34.65
CA HIS A 146 -8.08 6.20 -33.76
C HIS A 146 -8.27 7.15 -32.60
N THR A 147 -8.55 6.62 -31.41
CA THR A 147 -8.72 7.45 -30.21
C THR A 147 -7.44 7.43 -29.40
N SER A 148 -7.07 8.56 -28.80
CA SER A 148 -5.98 8.59 -27.84
C SER A 148 -6.23 9.61 -26.76
N ARG A 149 -5.63 9.42 -25.58
CA ARG A 149 -5.79 10.38 -24.49
C ARG A 149 -5.20 11.74 -24.84
N ALA A 150 -5.94 12.80 -24.57
CA ALA A 150 -5.49 14.18 -24.76
C ALA A 150 -4.86 14.79 -23.49
N GLY A 151 -5.09 14.18 -22.32
CA GLY A 151 -4.46 14.57 -21.05
C GLY A 151 -4.90 15.90 -20.43
N HIS A 152 -5.87 16.58 -21.05
CA HIS A 152 -6.42 17.85 -20.61
C HIS A 152 -7.35 17.75 -19.38
N ILE A 153 -8.42 16.95 -19.49
CA ILE A 153 -9.35 16.59 -18.42
C ILE A 153 -9.71 15.09 -18.47
N ALA A 154 -10.44 14.58 -17.47
CA ALA A 154 -10.87 13.18 -17.47
C ALA A 154 -11.75 12.90 -18.69
N GLY A 155 -11.40 11.86 -19.46
CA GLY A 155 -12.11 11.50 -20.69
C GLY A 155 -11.71 12.30 -21.94
N ALA A 156 -10.84 13.31 -21.84
CA ALA A 156 -10.43 14.07 -23.02
C ALA A 156 -9.63 13.20 -24.00
N MET A 157 -10.02 13.24 -25.28
CA MET A 157 -9.39 12.45 -26.33
C MET A 157 -9.04 13.25 -27.59
N SER A 158 -7.91 12.90 -28.20
CA SER A 158 -7.57 13.23 -29.58
C SER A 158 -8.22 12.20 -30.50
N LEU A 159 -8.71 12.66 -31.65
CA LEU A 159 -9.46 11.86 -32.61
C LEU A 159 -8.72 11.80 -33.95
N GLY A 160 -8.29 10.61 -34.34
CA GLY A 160 -7.78 10.31 -35.66
C GLY A 160 -8.83 9.61 -36.52
N PHE A 161 -8.91 9.94 -37.80
CA PHE A 161 -9.77 9.28 -38.76
C PHE A 161 -8.92 8.88 -39.98
N SER A 162 -8.97 7.62 -40.37
CA SER A 162 -8.24 7.11 -41.53
C SER A 162 -9.12 6.27 -42.44
N SER A 163 -8.99 6.50 -43.75
CA SER A 163 -9.50 5.65 -44.82
C SER A 163 -8.34 5.11 -45.66
N GLN A 164 -8.64 4.39 -46.76
CA GLN A 164 -7.59 3.89 -47.67
C GLN A 164 -6.74 5.01 -48.31
N GLN A 165 -7.27 6.23 -48.43
CA GLN A 165 -6.64 7.32 -49.19
C GLN A 165 -6.35 8.58 -48.36
N GLU A 166 -6.99 8.73 -47.21
CA GLU A 166 -7.08 9.99 -46.48
C GLU A 166 -6.93 9.74 -44.98
N SER A 167 -6.21 10.62 -44.30
CA SER A 167 -6.00 10.55 -42.86
C SER A 167 -5.96 11.93 -42.22
N ILE A 168 -6.66 12.09 -41.11
CA ILE A 168 -6.76 13.36 -40.38
C ILE A 168 -6.74 13.12 -38.88
N VAL A 169 -6.12 14.03 -38.13
CA VAL A 169 -6.14 14.01 -36.66
C VAL A 169 -6.69 15.34 -36.15
N VAL A 170 -7.60 15.31 -35.20
CA VAL A 170 -8.09 16.46 -34.44
C VAL A 170 -7.63 16.30 -33.00
N SER A 171 -6.86 17.26 -32.49
CA SER A 171 -6.27 17.16 -31.16
C SER A 171 -7.27 17.32 -30.01
N GLY A 172 -8.31 18.14 -30.21
CA GLY A 172 -8.99 18.77 -29.08
C GLY A 172 -8.00 19.62 -28.26
N ASP A 173 -8.33 19.83 -26.99
CA ASP A 173 -7.40 20.44 -26.03
C ASP A 173 -6.47 19.39 -25.43
N LEU A 174 -5.18 19.68 -25.39
CA LEU A 174 -4.07 18.79 -25.07
C LEU A 174 -3.32 19.24 -23.82
N SER A 175 -2.89 18.28 -23.00
CA SER A 175 -1.82 18.49 -22.01
C SER A 175 -0.83 17.35 -22.07
N LEU A 176 0.42 17.62 -22.46
CA LEU A 176 1.46 16.58 -22.49
C LEU A 176 1.99 16.27 -21.09
N THR A 177 1.98 17.27 -20.21
CA THR A 177 2.42 17.13 -18.83
C THR A 177 1.39 16.34 -17.99
N PRO A 178 1.78 15.20 -17.38
CA PRO A 178 0.88 14.46 -16.49
C PRO A 178 0.42 15.31 -15.31
N GLN A 179 -0.87 15.21 -15.01
CA GLN A 179 -1.54 15.89 -13.90
C GLN A 179 -1.80 14.89 -12.77
N ARG A 180 -2.24 15.36 -11.59
CA ARG A 180 -2.60 14.46 -10.47
C ARG A 180 -3.88 13.69 -10.78
N THR A 181 -4.82 14.35 -11.45
CA THR A 181 -6.11 13.80 -11.88
C THR A 181 -6.01 12.90 -13.10
N VAL A 182 -5.28 13.32 -14.14
CA VAL A 182 -5.20 12.62 -15.45
C VAL A 182 -3.76 12.47 -15.97
N LEU A 183 -3.52 11.44 -16.79
CA LEU A 183 -2.25 11.23 -17.47
C LEU A 183 -2.06 12.19 -18.64
N GLY A 184 -0.81 12.47 -19.02
CA GLY A 184 -0.51 13.33 -20.16
C GLY A 184 -0.88 12.72 -21.52
N ALA A 185 -1.01 13.58 -22.52
CA ALA A 185 -1.45 13.25 -23.88
C ALA A 185 -0.56 12.18 -24.55
N VAL A 186 -1.18 11.38 -25.41
CA VAL A 186 -0.48 10.49 -26.35
C VAL A 186 -1.05 10.72 -27.74
N PRO A 187 -0.22 10.87 -28.78
CA PRO A 187 -0.71 10.98 -30.14
C PRO A 187 -1.47 9.72 -30.60
N PRO A 188 -2.53 9.84 -31.43
CA PRO A 188 -3.19 8.69 -32.04
C PRO A 188 -2.22 7.86 -32.89
N GLU A 189 -2.53 6.58 -33.11
CA GLU A 189 -1.72 5.64 -33.91
C GLU A 189 -1.85 5.89 -35.43
N ILE A 190 -1.71 7.15 -35.85
CA ILE A 190 -1.68 7.58 -37.25
C ILE A 190 -0.34 8.25 -37.53
N GLU A 191 0.55 7.54 -38.22
CA GLU A 191 1.79 8.14 -38.71
C GLU A 191 1.54 8.95 -39.98
N ARG A 192 2.07 10.17 -40.01
CA ARG A 192 2.05 11.09 -41.17
C ARG A 192 0.64 11.39 -41.70
N PRO A 193 -0.30 11.86 -40.86
CA PRO A 193 -1.63 12.20 -41.33
C PRO A 193 -1.57 13.29 -42.41
N ASP A 194 -2.53 13.30 -43.33
CA ASP A 194 -2.62 14.33 -44.36
C ASP A 194 -2.89 15.71 -43.77
N LEU A 195 -3.67 15.76 -42.69
CA LEU A 195 -3.94 16.96 -41.92
C LEU A 195 -3.95 16.68 -40.41
N LEU A 196 -3.29 17.53 -39.64
CA LEU A 196 -3.46 17.64 -38.19
C LEU A 196 -4.18 18.96 -37.89
N ILE A 197 -5.34 18.90 -37.26
CA ILE A 197 -6.02 20.05 -36.65
C ILE A 197 -5.55 20.11 -35.19
N LEU A 198 -4.81 21.15 -34.85
CA LEU A 198 -4.11 21.30 -33.57
C LEU A 198 -4.60 22.55 -32.85
N GLU A 199 -4.90 22.43 -31.55
CA GLU A 199 -5.16 23.59 -30.69
C GLU A 199 -3.95 24.53 -30.62
N SER A 200 -4.17 25.79 -30.24
CA SER A 200 -3.10 26.78 -30.18
C SER A 200 -3.22 27.74 -29.00
N THR A 201 -3.96 27.35 -27.95
CA THR A 201 -4.30 28.18 -26.78
C THR A 201 -3.07 28.87 -26.15
N TYR A 202 -1.97 28.14 -26.01
CA TYR A 202 -0.71 28.63 -25.41
C TYR A 202 0.45 28.66 -26.41
N GLY A 203 0.17 28.76 -27.72
CA GLY A 203 1.19 28.72 -28.78
C GLY A 203 2.30 29.78 -28.67
N ALA A 204 2.02 30.94 -28.06
CA ALA A 204 2.98 32.02 -27.82
C ALA A 204 3.66 32.00 -26.44
N ARG A 205 3.37 31.00 -25.60
CA ARG A 205 3.84 30.95 -24.21
C ARG A 205 4.71 29.72 -23.96
N LEU A 206 5.53 29.82 -22.92
CA LEU A 206 6.27 28.69 -22.33
C LEU A 206 5.83 28.57 -20.87
N HIS A 207 5.55 27.34 -20.44
CA HIS A 207 5.15 27.13 -19.05
C HIS A 207 6.34 27.27 -18.11
N PRO A 208 6.17 27.87 -16.91
CA PRO A 208 7.17 27.81 -15.87
C PRO A 208 7.33 26.36 -15.37
N ASN A 209 8.37 26.09 -14.60
CA ASN A 209 8.52 24.79 -13.95
C ASN A 209 7.29 24.50 -13.08
N ARG A 210 6.50 23.49 -13.47
CA ARG A 210 5.24 23.17 -12.80
C ARG A 210 5.43 22.90 -11.32
N GLN A 211 6.43 22.12 -10.92
CA GLN A 211 6.67 21.80 -9.50
C GLN A 211 6.96 23.04 -8.66
N ALA A 212 7.77 23.96 -9.18
CA ALA A 212 8.05 25.22 -8.52
C ALA A 212 6.78 26.08 -8.39
N GLU A 213 5.94 26.09 -9.41
CA GLU A 213 4.68 26.85 -9.40
C GLU A 213 3.62 26.24 -8.46
N GLU A 214 3.53 24.90 -8.40
CA GLU A 214 2.68 24.17 -7.44
C GLU A 214 3.09 24.50 -6.00
N GLN A 215 4.40 24.49 -5.72
CA GLN A 215 4.94 24.84 -4.41
C GLN A 215 4.67 26.31 -4.06
N ARG A 216 4.97 27.24 -4.98
CA ARG A 216 4.73 28.68 -4.80
C ARG A 216 3.26 28.99 -4.50
N MET A 217 2.33 28.28 -5.16
CA MET A 217 0.90 28.43 -4.89
C MET A 217 0.54 27.90 -3.50
N ALA A 218 0.99 26.69 -3.14
CA ALA A 218 0.68 26.10 -1.85
C ALA A 218 1.22 26.95 -0.69
N GLU A 219 2.46 27.45 -0.80
CA GLU A 219 3.07 28.34 0.18
C GLU A 219 2.31 29.67 0.31
N ALA A 220 1.84 30.24 -0.80
CA ALA A 220 1.03 31.45 -0.77
C ALA A 220 -0.35 31.25 -0.15
N VAL A 221 -0.97 30.08 -0.36
CA VAL A 221 -2.19 29.70 0.38
C VAL A 221 -1.89 29.67 1.88
N ALA A 222 -0.82 28.97 2.29
CA ALA A 222 -0.46 28.87 3.70
C ALA A 222 -0.14 30.24 4.33
N GLU A 223 0.52 31.13 3.59
CA GLU A 223 0.82 32.49 4.05
C GLU A 223 -0.43 33.34 4.17
N GLY A 224 -1.30 33.36 3.16
CA GLY A 224 -2.55 34.11 3.20
C GLY A 224 -3.48 33.68 4.34
N LEU A 225 -3.45 32.39 4.70
CA LEU A 225 -4.23 31.85 5.82
C LEU A 225 -3.76 32.33 7.20
N LYS A 226 -2.57 32.90 7.33
CA LYS A 226 -2.12 33.54 8.58
C LYS A 226 -2.88 34.84 8.86
N SER A 227 -3.29 35.55 7.80
CA SER A 227 -4.00 36.83 7.92
C SER A 227 -5.51 36.69 7.78
N GLY A 228 -6.00 35.81 6.89
CA GLY A 228 -7.44 35.69 6.62
C GLY A 228 -7.79 34.59 5.62
N HIS A 229 -9.02 34.57 5.11
CA HIS A 229 -9.45 33.56 4.14
C HIS A 229 -8.71 33.67 2.81
N VAL A 230 -8.48 32.52 2.18
CA VAL A 230 -7.88 32.42 0.85
C VAL A 230 -8.89 31.82 -0.13
N LEU A 231 -9.20 32.54 -1.20
CA LEU A 231 -10.07 32.09 -2.28
C LEU A 231 -9.24 31.66 -3.51
N LEU A 232 -9.49 30.45 -4.00
CA LEU A 232 -8.97 29.90 -5.24
C LEU A 232 -10.12 29.76 -6.25
N PRO A 233 -10.40 30.79 -7.06
CA PRO A 233 -11.38 30.67 -8.14
C PRO A 233 -10.86 29.72 -9.22
N CYS A 234 -11.62 28.67 -9.52
CA CYS A 234 -11.23 27.66 -10.50
C CYS A 234 -12.40 27.21 -11.39
N PHE A 235 -12.07 26.68 -12.57
CA PHE A 235 -13.07 26.01 -13.39
C PHE A 235 -13.57 24.76 -12.68
N GLY A 236 -14.88 24.54 -12.72
CA GLY A 236 -15.55 23.42 -12.05
C GLY A 236 -15.03 22.05 -12.50
N LEU A 237 -14.65 21.97 -13.78
CA LEU A 237 -14.14 20.76 -14.42
C LEU A 237 -12.63 20.87 -14.69
N GLY A 238 -11.86 19.93 -14.14
CA GLY A 238 -10.42 19.79 -14.32
C GLY A 238 -9.63 20.50 -13.22
N ARG A 239 -9.58 21.84 -13.27
CA ARG A 239 -8.67 22.65 -12.43
C ARG A 239 -8.99 22.56 -10.94
N GLY A 240 -10.27 22.57 -10.55
CA GLY A 240 -10.66 22.50 -9.14
C GLY A 240 -10.22 21.19 -8.48
N GLN A 241 -10.39 20.05 -9.18
CA GLN A 241 -9.96 18.73 -8.71
C GLN A 241 -8.44 18.65 -8.58
N GLU A 242 -7.71 19.22 -9.54
CA GLU A 242 -6.25 19.24 -9.54
C GLU A 242 -5.68 20.04 -8.37
N ILE A 243 -6.23 21.23 -8.10
CA ILE A 243 -5.80 22.10 -6.98
C ILE A 243 -6.07 21.42 -5.64
N LEU A 244 -7.23 20.79 -5.48
CA LEU A 244 -7.58 20.07 -4.25
C LEU A 244 -6.54 18.98 -3.94
N LEU A 245 -6.28 18.10 -4.91
CA LEU A 245 -5.30 17.03 -4.75
C LEU A 245 -3.87 17.55 -4.56
N LEU A 246 -3.53 18.68 -5.19
CA LEU A 246 -2.24 19.34 -5.00
C LEU A 246 -2.08 19.81 -3.55
N LEU A 247 -3.06 20.54 -3.00
CA LEU A 247 -2.99 21.05 -1.64
C LEU A 247 -2.95 19.91 -0.62
N GLN A 248 -3.77 18.86 -0.80
CA GLN A 248 -3.72 17.67 0.03
C GLN A 248 -2.32 17.02 -0.01
N ALA A 249 -1.73 16.86 -1.21
CA ALA A 249 -0.39 16.29 -1.33
C ALA A 249 0.69 17.16 -0.66
N MET A 250 0.60 18.49 -0.75
CA MET A 250 1.56 19.40 -0.09
C MET A 250 1.42 19.38 1.44
N GLN A 251 0.20 19.18 1.95
CA GLN A 251 -0.07 18.98 3.37
C GLN A 251 0.45 17.62 3.86
N GLU A 252 0.20 16.54 3.12
CA GLU A 252 0.71 15.19 3.41
C GLU A 252 2.24 15.15 3.45
N GLN A 253 2.90 15.91 2.58
CA GLN A 253 4.37 16.01 2.52
C GLN A 253 4.97 16.95 3.56
N GLY A 254 4.14 17.68 4.32
CA GLY A 254 4.59 18.67 5.30
C GLY A 254 5.25 19.91 4.71
N VAL A 255 5.03 20.19 3.41
CA VAL A 255 5.49 21.41 2.73
C VAL A 255 4.70 22.61 3.23
N VAL A 256 3.39 22.42 3.44
CA VAL A 256 2.48 23.42 4.03
C VAL A 256 1.77 22.81 5.24
N PRO A 257 1.37 23.62 6.24
CA PRO A 257 0.61 23.13 7.39
C PRO A 257 -0.76 22.58 6.95
N ILE A 258 -1.34 21.71 7.77
CA ILE A 258 -2.71 21.25 7.58
C ILE A 258 -3.66 22.41 7.91
N PHE A 259 -4.52 22.76 6.96
CA PHE A 259 -5.55 23.79 7.11
C PHE A 259 -6.89 23.32 6.50
N PRO A 260 -8.02 23.91 6.93
CA PRO A 260 -9.34 23.59 6.35
C PRO A 260 -9.43 24.00 4.88
N ILE A 261 -9.96 23.12 4.05
CA ILE A 261 -10.22 23.32 2.62
C ILE A 261 -11.72 23.13 2.37
N TYR A 262 -12.40 24.18 1.95
CA TYR A 262 -13.80 24.14 1.54
C TYR A 262 -13.91 24.10 0.02
N VAL A 263 -14.73 23.18 -0.50
CA VAL A 263 -14.95 23.01 -1.94
C VAL A 263 -16.41 23.32 -2.26
N ASP A 264 -16.63 24.29 -3.15
CA ASP A 264 -17.97 24.81 -3.47
C ASP A 264 -18.24 24.83 -4.98
N GLY A 265 -19.53 24.86 -5.33
CA GLY A 265 -20.02 24.94 -6.70
C GLY A 265 -19.83 23.67 -7.50
N LEU A 266 -19.58 23.83 -8.79
CA LEU A 266 -19.50 22.72 -9.75
C LEU A 266 -18.32 21.78 -9.46
N VAL A 267 -17.27 22.29 -8.80
CA VAL A 267 -16.09 21.51 -8.38
C VAL A 267 -16.50 20.28 -7.57
N ARG A 268 -17.44 20.44 -6.64
CA ARG A 268 -18.00 19.36 -5.81
C ARG A 268 -18.62 18.26 -6.66
N ARG A 269 -19.52 18.63 -7.59
CA ARG A 269 -20.23 17.66 -8.44
C ARG A 269 -19.26 16.90 -9.34
N VAL A 270 -18.24 17.57 -9.87
CA VAL A 270 -17.21 16.93 -10.69
C VAL A 270 -16.29 16.04 -9.87
N CYS A 271 -15.91 16.43 -8.65
CA CYS A 271 -15.16 15.55 -7.73
C CYS A 271 -15.91 14.24 -7.50
N THR A 272 -17.21 14.32 -7.25
CA THR A 272 -18.09 13.15 -7.10
C THR A 272 -18.15 12.33 -8.39
N ALA A 273 -18.33 12.96 -9.55
CA ALA A 273 -18.35 12.27 -10.84
C ALA A 273 -17.03 11.55 -11.15
N TYR A 274 -15.88 12.14 -10.84
CA TYR A 274 -14.57 11.53 -11.05
C TYR A 274 -14.44 10.19 -10.30
N GLN A 275 -15.12 10.03 -9.16
CA GLN A 275 -15.14 8.75 -8.43
C GLN A 275 -15.87 7.63 -9.19
N LEU A 276 -16.77 7.97 -10.12
CA LEU A 276 -17.47 6.98 -10.95
C LEU A 276 -16.68 6.49 -12.15
N MET A 277 -15.57 7.17 -12.47
CA MET A 277 -14.79 6.92 -13.69
C MET A 277 -13.31 6.64 -13.38
N PRO A 278 -12.98 5.67 -12.50
CA PRO A 278 -11.61 5.38 -12.10
C PRO A 278 -10.69 4.97 -13.27
N GLU A 279 -11.24 4.51 -14.39
CA GLU A 279 -10.55 4.22 -15.65
C GLU A 279 -10.04 5.47 -16.38
N ALA A 280 -10.71 6.61 -16.21
CA ALA A 280 -10.35 7.87 -16.86
C ALA A 280 -9.35 8.73 -16.06
N LEU A 281 -9.00 8.28 -14.84
CA LEU A 281 -8.10 8.99 -13.92
C LEU A 281 -6.69 8.38 -13.91
N THR A 282 -5.76 9.03 -13.20
CA THR A 282 -4.43 8.44 -12.98
C THR A 282 -4.54 7.07 -12.30
N PRO A 283 -3.62 6.13 -12.60
CA PRO A 283 -3.65 4.79 -12.01
C PRO A 283 -3.63 4.77 -10.48
N ARG A 284 -3.08 5.82 -9.83
CA ARG A 284 -3.11 5.98 -8.37
C ARG A 284 -4.53 6.22 -7.89
N LEU A 285 -5.22 7.22 -8.43
CA LEU A 285 -6.59 7.58 -8.05
C LEU A 285 -7.55 6.45 -8.38
N GLY A 286 -7.47 5.89 -9.60
CA GLY A 286 -8.32 4.77 -10.00
C GLY A 286 -8.18 3.55 -9.07
N ARG A 287 -6.98 3.24 -8.58
CA ARG A 287 -6.77 2.19 -7.58
C ARG A 287 -7.30 2.55 -6.19
N GLN A 288 -7.21 3.82 -5.77
CA GLN A 288 -7.76 4.26 -4.50
C GLN A 288 -9.28 4.14 -4.49
N ILE A 289 -9.93 4.66 -5.52
CA ILE A 289 -11.38 4.59 -5.71
C ILE A 289 -11.86 3.13 -5.74
N ARG A 290 -11.23 2.27 -6.56
CA ARG A 290 -11.57 0.83 -6.61
C ARG A 290 -11.36 0.08 -5.30
N LYS A 291 -10.59 0.62 -4.36
CA LYS A 291 -10.37 0.07 -3.01
C LYS A 291 -11.31 0.69 -1.97
N GLY A 292 -12.28 1.51 -2.38
CA GLY A 292 -13.21 2.20 -1.49
C GLY A 292 -12.66 3.47 -0.84
N PHE A 293 -11.51 4.00 -1.29
CA PHE A 293 -11.01 5.29 -0.80
C PHE A 293 -11.60 6.44 -1.62
N LEU A 294 -11.85 7.57 -0.95
CA LEU A 294 -12.44 8.77 -1.52
C LEU A 294 -11.36 9.85 -1.67
N PRO A 295 -10.67 9.95 -2.83
CA PRO A 295 -9.45 10.75 -2.94
C PRO A 295 -9.69 12.26 -2.90
N PHE A 296 -10.92 12.72 -3.17
CA PHE A 296 -11.30 14.14 -3.10
C PHE A 296 -11.88 14.52 -1.73
N GLN A 297 -11.78 13.62 -0.75
CA GLN A 297 -12.22 13.83 0.62
C GLN A 297 -11.05 13.66 1.60
N GLY A 298 -11.21 14.18 2.80
CA GLY A 298 -10.23 14.08 3.87
C GLY A 298 -10.71 14.80 5.12
N ASP A 299 -10.04 14.56 6.26
CA ASP A 299 -10.43 15.14 7.55
C ASP A 299 -10.49 16.69 7.55
N ASN A 300 -9.76 17.32 6.63
CA ASN A 300 -9.68 18.78 6.49
C ASN A 300 -10.31 19.30 5.18
N VAL A 301 -11.02 18.45 4.43
CA VAL A 301 -11.71 18.84 3.20
C VAL A 301 -13.22 18.76 3.44
N SER A 302 -13.96 19.81 3.09
CA SER A 302 -15.41 19.85 3.29
C SER A 302 -16.13 20.42 2.07
N PHE A 303 -17.19 19.73 1.67
CA PHE A 303 -18.01 20.10 0.53
C PHE A 303 -19.15 21.00 0.97
N VAL A 304 -19.19 22.22 0.43
CA VAL A 304 -20.19 23.23 0.80
C VAL A 304 -21.53 22.91 0.14
N ARG A 305 -22.59 22.88 0.94
CA ARG A 305 -23.93 22.44 0.57
C ARG A 305 -24.81 23.59 0.10
N ASP A 306 -24.83 24.69 0.86
CA ASP A 306 -25.75 25.80 0.62
C ASP A 306 -25.15 27.18 0.95
N ALA A 307 -25.93 28.21 0.64
CA ALA A 307 -25.53 29.60 0.85
C ALA A 307 -25.35 30.01 2.33
N ARG A 308 -26.03 29.34 3.27
CA ARG A 308 -25.89 29.62 4.71
C ARG A 308 -24.54 29.14 5.19
N GLU A 309 -24.13 27.94 4.77
CA GLU A 309 -22.82 27.38 5.07
C GLU A 309 -21.69 28.27 4.54
N ARG A 310 -21.86 28.91 3.37
CA ARG A 310 -20.89 29.91 2.87
C ARG A 310 -20.66 31.07 3.83
N GLN A 311 -21.73 31.58 4.44
CA GLN A 311 -21.64 32.67 5.40
C GLN A 311 -20.96 32.20 6.68
N THR A 312 -21.34 31.02 7.20
CA THR A 312 -20.68 30.40 8.36
C THR A 312 -19.18 30.21 8.14
N ILE A 313 -18.75 29.84 6.93
CA ILE A 313 -17.34 29.68 6.58
C ILE A 313 -16.61 31.03 6.67
N LEU A 314 -17.20 32.11 6.17
CA LEU A 314 -16.60 33.45 6.21
C LEU A 314 -16.59 34.08 7.62
N ASP A 315 -17.55 33.71 8.47
CA ASP A 315 -17.63 34.17 9.86
C ASP A 315 -16.71 33.35 10.79
N GLY A 316 -16.19 32.22 10.29
CA GLY A 316 -15.33 31.27 11.00
C GLY A 316 -13.83 31.61 10.92
N PRO A 317 -12.96 30.67 11.36
CA PRO A 317 -11.51 30.84 11.26
C PRO A 317 -11.03 30.82 9.80
N PRO A 318 -9.86 31.43 9.49
CA PRO A 318 -9.26 31.41 8.16
C PRO A 318 -9.23 30.01 7.52
N ALA A 319 -9.71 29.93 6.28
CA ALA A 319 -9.81 28.69 5.53
C ALA A 319 -9.54 28.90 4.05
N CYS A 320 -9.09 27.84 3.38
CA CYS A 320 -8.88 27.81 1.93
C CYS A 320 -10.20 27.44 1.24
N ILE A 321 -10.64 28.24 0.28
CA ILE A 321 -11.92 28.08 -0.41
C ILE A 321 -11.64 27.84 -1.89
N ILE A 322 -11.95 26.65 -2.39
CA ILE A 322 -11.88 26.28 -3.81
C ILE A 322 -13.29 26.34 -4.39
N ALA A 323 -13.55 27.30 -5.28
CA ALA A 323 -14.91 27.55 -5.77
C ALA A 323 -14.94 27.86 -7.27
N SER A 324 -16.00 27.37 -7.93
CA SER A 324 -16.36 27.79 -9.29
C SER A 324 -17.18 29.08 -9.29
N SER A 325 -17.12 29.94 -10.30
CA SER A 325 -16.40 29.85 -11.58
C SER A 325 -14.95 30.38 -11.56
N GLY A 326 -14.11 29.92 -12.50
CA GLY A 326 -12.69 30.26 -12.55
C GLY A 326 -12.37 31.68 -13.00
N MET A 327 -13.31 32.35 -13.66
CA MET A 327 -13.14 33.71 -14.19
C MET A 327 -13.92 34.77 -13.40
N LEU A 328 -14.52 34.38 -12.26
CA LEU A 328 -15.39 35.23 -11.43
C LEU A 328 -16.59 35.84 -12.18
N THR A 329 -17.06 35.17 -13.24
CA THR A 329 -18.21 35.64 -14.04
C THR A 329 -19.54 35.45 -13.31
N GLY A 330 -19.57 34.56 -12.31
CA GLY A 330 -20.72 34.28 -11.46
C GLY A 330 -20.52 33.04 -10.60
N GLY A 331 -21.57 32.65 -9.89
CA GLY A 331 -21.58 31.48 -9.02
C GLY A 331 -20.85 31.70 -7.69
N PRO A 332 -20.56 30.62 -6.96
CA PRO A 332 -20.00 30.71 -5.61
C PRO A 332 -18.69 31.50 -5.50
N SER A 333 -17.77 31.37 -6.46
CA SER A 333 -16.49 32.11 -6.42
C SER A 333 -16.68 33.62 -6.53
N ALA A 334 -17.59 34.10 -7.38
CA ALA A 334 -17.92 35.51 -7.49
C ALA A 334 -18.56 36.02 -6.18
N TRP A 335 -19.42 35.21 -5.56
CA TRP A 335 -20.04 35.50 -4.27
C TRP A 335 -19.02 35.65 -3.14
N TYR A 336 -18.02 34.76 -3.07
CA TYR A 336 -16.91 34.87 -2.11
C TYR A 336 -16.01 36.05 -2.43
N ALA A 337 -15.64 36.24 -3.70
CA ALA A 337 -14.77 37.33 -4.14
C ALA A 337 -15.38 38.69 -3.80
N ALA A 338 -16.69 38.88 -3.99
CA ALA A 338 -17.38 40.12 -3.63
C ALA A 338 -17.26 40.48 -2.13
N ARG A 339 -17.16 39.47 -1.24
CA ARG A 339 -17.03 39.66 0.21
C ARG A 339 -15.58 39.75 0.69
N LEU A 340 -14.67 39.08 -0.01
CA LEU A 340 -13.26 39.02 0.35
C LEU A 340 -12.44 40.15 -0.28
N ALA A 341 -12.83 40.68 -1.43
CA ALA A 341 -12.03 41.64 -2.19
C ALA A 341 -11.69 42.92 -1.41
N SER A 342 -12.61 43.42 -0.57
CA SER A 342 -12.39 44.61 0.26
C SER A 342 -11.71 44.32 1.60
N ASN A 343 -11.40 43.06 1.92
CA ASN A 343 -10.74 42.70 3.16
C ASN A 343 -9.21 42.65 2.95
N PRO A 344 -8.42 43.52 3.60
CA PRO A 344 -6.96 43.56 3.42
C PRO A 344 -6.25 42.29 3.90
N ASN A 345 -6.90 41.52 4.77
CA ASN A 345 -6.34 40.28 5.32
C ASN A 345 -6.63 39.04 4.45
N ALA A 346 -7.55 39.15 3.50
CA ALA A 346 -7.92 38.06 2.62
C ALA A 346 -6.98 37.95 1.42
N SER A 347 -6.99 36.80 0.74
CA SER A 347 -6.28 36.62 -0.52
C SER A 347 -7.15 35.97 -1.60
N ILE A 348 -7.00 36.41 -2.85
CA ILE A 348 -7.63 35.79 -4.02
C ILE A 348 -6.52 35.35 -4.98
N LEU A 349 -6.37 34.04 -5.15
CA LEU A 349 -5.27 33.43 -5.88
C LEU A 349 -5.77 32.78 -7.18
N ILE A 350 -5.51 33.40 -8.33
CA ILE A 350 -6.01 32.96 -9.63
C ILE A 350 -5.07 31.92 -10.23
N THR A 351 -5.61 30.74 -10.59
CA THR A 351 -4.82 29.60 -11.09
C THR A 351 -5.06 29.27 -12.56
N GLY A 352 -6.04 29.91 -13.21
CA GLY A 352 -6.49 29.57 -14.57
C GLY A 352 -6.32 30.71 -15.58
N TYR A 353 -6.63 30.42 -16.85
CA TYR A 353 -6.80 31.45 -17.88
C TYR A 353 -7.90 32.45 -17.49
N GLN A 354 -7.75 33.69 -17.92
CA GLN A 354 -8.70 34.78 -17.69
C GLN A 354 -8.89 35.51 -19.02
N ASP A 355 -10.13 35.55 -19.52
CA ASP A 355 -10.50 36.33 -20.69
C ASP A 355 -10.32 37.84 -20.40
N GLU A 356 -9.97 38.63 -21.42
CA GLU A 356 -9.73 40.08 -21.30
C GLU A 356 -10.91 40.83 -20.66
N GLU A 357 -12.13 40.39 -20.94
CA GLU A 357 -13.35 41.04 -20.47
C GLU A 357 -13.85 40.50 -19.11
N SER A 358 -13.20 39.45 -18.59
CA SER A 358 -13.64 38.77 -17.37
C SER A 358 -13.41 39.60 -16.08
N PRO A 359 -14.27 39.47 -15.05
CA PRO A 359 -14.02 40.11 -13.77
C PRO A 359 -12.70 39.68 -13.11
N GLY A 360 -12.27 38.42 -13.29
CA GLY A 360 -10.98 37.97 -12.79
C GLY A 360 -9.78 38.60 -13.50
N LYS A 361 -9.87 38.91 -14.80
CA LYS A 361 -8.84 39.73 -15.47
C LYS A 361 -8.82 41.17 -14.95
N ARG A 362 -10.00 41.79 -14.76
CA ARG A 362 -10.10 43.12 -14.12
C ARG A 362 -9.47 43.12 -12.73
N LEU A 363 -9.68 42.07 -11.93
CA LEU A 363 -9.08 41.90 -10.61
C LEU A 363 -7.53 41.86 -10.68
N LEU A 364 -6.97 41.16 -11.66
CA LEU A 364 -5.52 41.15 -11.89
C LEU A 364 -4.98 42.53 -12.30
N ASP A 365 -5.67 43.23 -13.20
CA ASP A 365 -5.26 44.58 -13.64
C ASP A 365 -5.34 45.61 -12.49
N LEU A 366 -6.29 45.45 -11.56
CA LEU A 366 -6.40 46.25 -10.35
C LEU A 366 -5.21 46.02 -9.40
N ALA A 367 -4.77 44.78 -9.24
CA ALA A 367 -3.58 44.45 -8.46
C ALA A 367 -2.30 45.07 -9.04
N GLU A 368 -2.29 45.39 -10.35
CA GLU A 368 -1.22 46.10 -11.04
C GLU A 368 -1.40 47.64 -11.06
N ASN A 369 -2.32 48.20 -10.27
CA ASN A 369 -2.63 49.64 -10.16
C ASN A 369 -3.14 50.31 -11.45
N LYS A 370 -3.84 49.58 -12.34
CA LYS A 370 -4.34 50.14 -13.61
C LYS A 370 -5.76 50.75 -13.56
N LYS A 371 -6.55 50.46 -12.51
CA LYS A 371 -7.92 50.97 -12.25
C LYS A 371 -8.18 51.04 -10.73
N GLU A 372 -9.27 51.65 -10.28
CA GLU A 372 -9.57 51.84 -8.82
C GLU A 372 -10.65 50.90 -8.24
N THR A 373 -11.62 50.44 -9.04
CA THR A 373 -12.78 49.67 -8.54
C THR A 373 -13.07 48.41 -9.37
N LEU A 374 -13.40 47.31 -8.70
CA LEU A 374 -13.91 46.07 -9.30
C LEU A 374 -15.44 46.06 -9.26
N GLU A 375 -16.09 45.53 -10.29
CA GLU A 375 -17.54 45.32 -10.29
C GLU A 375 -17.82 43.82 -10.22
N LEU A 376 -18.48 43.38 -9.15
CA LEU A 376 -18.90 41.98 -8.93
C LEU A 376 -20.30 41.98 -8.29
N GLU A 377 -21.18 41.07 -8.73
CA GLU A 377 -22.58 40.99 -8.27
C GLU A 377 -23.30 42.36 -8.25
N ASP A 378 -23.14 43.15 -9.31
CA ASP A 378 -23.70 44.49 -9.48
C ASP A 378 -23.29 45.53 -8.41
N GLN A 379 -22.17 45.26 -7.71
CA GLN A 379 -21.58 46.16 -6.72
C GLN A 379 -20.20 46.64 -7.16
N GLN A 380 -19.91 47.93 -6.94
CA GLN A 380 -18.56 48.46 -7.05
C GLN A 380 -17.80 48.27 -5.74
N ILE A 381 -16.65 47.60 -5.82
CA ILE A 381 -15.87 47.13 -4.68
C ILE A 381 -14.43 47.64 -4.82
N ALA A 382 -13.91 48.25 -3.75
CA ALA A 382 -12.50 48.60 -3.65
C ALA A 382 -11.68 47.35 -3.29
N VAL A 383 -10.69 47.01 -4.13
CA VAL A 383 -9.85 45.82 -3.91
C VAL A 383 -8.73 46.17 -2.93
N GLN A 384 -8.73 45.51 -1.78
CA GLN A 384 -7.72 45.66 -0.72
C GLN A 384 -7.02 44.33 -0.38
N CYS A 385 -7.62 43.20 -0.75
CA CYS A 385 -7.06 41.87 -0.53
C CYS A 385 -5.78 41.63 -1.36
N THR A 386 -4.98 40.64 -0.95
CA THR A 386 -3.84 40.19 -1.77
C THR A 386 -4.35 39.44 -2.99
N VAL A 387 -3.90 39.83 -4.18
CA VAL A 387 -4.23 39.15 -5.44
C VAL A 387 -2.96 38.63 -6.07
N ALA A 388 -2.93 37.35 -6.44
CA ALA A 388 -1.80 36.76 -7.14
C ALA A 388 -2.26 35.77 -8.22
N LYS A 389 -1.41 35.56 -9.22
CA LYS A 389 -1.64 34.61 -10.31
C LYS A 389 -0.62 33.48 -10.28
N TYR A 390 -1.09 32.26 -10.54
CA TYR A 390 -0.30 31.04 -10.65
C TYR A 390 -0.58 30.36 -11.99
N SER A 391 0.46 30.04 -12.74
CA SER A 391 0.38 29.48 -14.08
C SER A 391 0.34 27.95 -14.03
N LEU A 392 -0.79 27.42 -13.58
CA LEU A 392 -1.07 25.99 -13.62
C LEU A 392 -2.04 25.76 -14.78
N SER A 393 -1.57 25.74 -16.03
CA SER A 393 -2.44 25.43 -17.17
C SER A 393 -2.67 23.92 -17.31
N ALA A 394 -3.81 23.54 -17.87
CA ALA A 394 -4.08 22.18 -18.33
C ALA A 394 -3.91 22.06 -19.86
N HIS A 395 -3.37 23.09 -20.51
CA HIS A 395 -3.05 23.08 -21.94
C HIS A 395 -1.53 22.97 -22.15
N ALA A 396 -1.14 22.37 -23.26
CA ALA A 396 0.23 22.28 -23.70
C ALA A 396 0.76 23.66 -24.12
N ASP A 397 2.02 23.96 -23.80
CA ASP A 397 2.69 25.16 -24.33
C ASP A 397 3.13 24.99 -25.80
N GLY A 398 3.66 26.06 -26.39
CA GLY A 398 4.08 26.03 -27.80
C GLY A 398 5.14 24.95 -28.11
N GLY A 399 6.04 24.66 -27.16
CA GLY A 399 7.08 23.63 -27.33
C GLY A 399 6.51 22.22 -27.24
N GLU A 400 5.60 21.99 -26.29
CA GLU A 400 4.87 20.73 -26.13
C GLU A 400 3.99 20.44 -27.36
N LEU A 401 3.25 21.45 -27.87
CA LEU A 401 2.41 21.34 -29.07
C LEU A 401 3.26 21.03 -30.33
N ALA A 402 4.40 21.70 -30.49
CA ALA A 402 5.33 21.41 -31.59
C ALA A 402 5.90 19.99 -31.49
N SER A 403 6.21 19.50 -30.28
CA SER A 403 6.66 18.13 -30.06
C SER A 403 5.58 17.09 -30.43
N TYR A 404 4.33 17.37 -30.07
CA TYR A 404 3.19 16.54 -30.44
C TYR A 404 3.01 16.44 -31.96
N ALA A 405 3.07 17.57 -32.67
CA ALA A 405 3.03 17.60 -34.13
C ALA A 405 4.23 16.88 -34.77
N ALA A 406 5.45 17.07 -34.23
CA ALA A 406 6.65 16.40 -34.72
C ALA A 406 6.60 14.87 -34.56
N HIS A 407 5.90 14.35 -33.55
CA HIS A 407 5.68 12.91 -33.39
C HIS A 407 4.80 12.35 -34.52
N LEU A 408 3.69 13.03 -34.83
CA LEU A 408 2.76 12.62 -35.89
C LEU A 408 3.33 12.83 -37.29
N LYS A 409 4.25 13.79 -37.49
CA LYS A 409 4.84 14.15 -38.79
C LYS A 409 3.79 14.46 -39.87
N PRO A 410 2.77 15.29 -39.57
CA PRO A 410 1.69 15.55 -40.49
C PRO A 410 2.18 16.26 -41.75
N LYS A 411 1.51 16.03 -42.89
CA LYS A 411 1.80 16.79 -44.12
C LYS A 411 1.42 18.26 -43.96
N ARG A 412 0.27 18.51 -43.34
CA ARG A 412 -0.28 19.85 -43.05
C ARG A 412 -0.74 19.95 -41.60
N VAL A 413 -0.62 21.14 -41.02
CA VAL A 413 -1.15 21.45 -39.69
C VAL A 413 -2.10 22.63 -39.79
N ALA A 414 -3.36 22.48 -39.41
CA ALA A 414 -4.30 23.59 -39.24
C ALA A 414 -4.34 24.00 -37.77
N LEU A 415 -3.97 25.25 -37.49
CA LEU A 415 -3.99 25.80 -36.12
C LEU A 415 -5.34 26.45 -35.82
N VAL A 416 -6.03 25.89 -34.83
CA VAL A 416 -7.35 26.30 -34.33
C VAL A 416 -7.28 26.55 -32.82
N HIS A 417 -8.39 26.98 -32.20
CA HIS A 417 -8.53 27.14 -30.76
C HIS A 417 -7.41 27.98 -30.13
N GLY A 418 -7.26 29.22 -30.61
CA GLY A 418 -6.23 30.14 -30.18
C GLY A 418 -6.36 31.50 -30.87
N ASP A 419 -5.82 32.54 -30.25
CA ASP A 419 -5.76 33.87 -30.85
C ASP A 419 -4.69 33.94 -31.96
N ASP A 420 -4.75 35.00 -32.78
CA ASP A 420 -3.84 35.14 -33.92
C ASP A 420 -2.36 35.23 -33.51
N ASP A 421 -2.05 35.75 -32.33
CA ASP A 421 -0.68 35.86 -31.84
C ASP A 421 -0.12 34.48 -31.44
N ALA A 422 -0.90 33.70 -30.69
CA ALA A 422 -0.57 32.34 -30.29
C ALA A 422 -0.40 31.42 -31.50
N ARG A 423 -1.29 31.55 -32.49
CA ARG A 423 -1.24 30.80 -33.76
C ARG A 423 0.00 31.13 -34.59
N ARG A 424 0.34 32.41 -34.74
CA ARG A 424 1.55 32.84 -35.47
C ARG A 424 2.82 32.40 -34.76
N ALA A 425 2.87 32.48 -33.43
CA ALA A 425 4.00 32.01 -32.66
C ALA A 425 4.21 30.49 -32.84
N LEU A 426 3.14 29.70 -32.71
CA LEU A 426 3.21 28.25 -32.91
C LEU A 426 3.57 27.88 -34.35
N GLN A 427 3.09 28.62 -35.35
CA GLN A 427 3.48 28.43 -36.75
C GLN A 427 5.01 28.48 -36.92
N THR A 428 5.71 29.36 -36.20
CA THR A 428 7.18 29.44 -36.29
C THR A 428 7.90 28.23 -35.70
N LEU A 429 7.26 27.48 -34.80
CA LEU A 429 7.83 26.27 -34.18
C LEU A 429 7.60 25.00 -35.02
N LEU A 430 6.72 25.07 -36.03
CA LEU A 430 6.27 23.93 -36.83
C LEU A 430 6.99 23.87 -38.20
N GLU A 431 8.32 23.88 -38.19
CA GLU A 431 9.15 24.01 -39.41
C GLU A 431 9.06 22.84 -40.41
N GLN A 432 8.55 21.67 -39.97
CA GLN A 432 8.55 20.43 -40.76
C GLN A 432 7.26 20.15 -41.54
N SER A 433 6.23 20.98 -41.37
CA SER A 433 4.90 20.76 -41.94
C SER A 433 4.35 22.03 -42.59
N GLU A 434 3.47 21.89 -43.57
CA GLU A 434 2.74 23.03 -44.14
C GLU A 434 1.69 23.53 -43.12
N VAL A 435 1.90 24.70 -42.53
CA VAL A 435 1.00 25.26 -41.50
C VAL A 435 -0.07 26.16 -42.13
N LEU A 436 -1.32 25.91 -41.77
CA LEU A 436 -2.53 26.61 -42.21
C LEU A 436 -3.16 27.36 -41.03
N LEU A 437 -3.63 28.57 -41.28
CA LEU A 437 -4.30 29.43 -40.29
C LEU A 437 -5.76 29.68 -40.70
N PRO A 438 -6.64 28.66 -40.60
CA PRO A 438 -8.02 28.77 -41.06
C PRO A 438 -8.84 29.83 -40.29
N ARG A 439 -9.88 30.36 -40.91
CA ARG A 439 -10.87 31.24 -40.25
C ARG A 439 -12.24 30.57 -40.17
N ASN A 440 -13.09 31.06 -39.27
CA ASN A 440 -14.48 30.60 -39.20
C ASN A 440 -15.16 30.87 -40.56
N GLY A 441 -15.89 29.87 -41.07
CA GLY A 441 -16.51 29.89 -42.40
C GLY A 441 -15.60 29.42 -43.55
N GLU A 442 -14.32 29.19 -43.29
CA GLU A 442 -13.39 28.71 -44.32
C GLU A 442 -13.55 27.22 -44.58
N THR A 443 -13.44 26.83 -45.86
CA THR A 443 -13.42 25.43 -46.30
C THR A 443 -12.07 25.10 -46.92
N LEU A 444 -11.41 24.09 -46.39
CA LEU A 444 -10.15 23.56 -46.89
C LEU A 444 -10.41 22.32 -47.76
N ASP A 445 -10.07 22.40 -49.05
CA ASP A 445 -10.19 21.27 -49.98
C ASP A 445 -8.82 20.63 -50.24
N LEU A 446 -8.69 19.36 -49.85
CA LEU A 446 -7.46 18.58 -49.96
C LEU A 446 -7.49 17.59 -51.14
N SER A 447 -8.54 17.61 -51.97
CA SER A 447 -8.72 16.69 -53.12
C SER A 447 -7.71 16.87 -54.25
N ALA A 448 -6.98 18.00 -54.28
CA ALA A 448 -6.09 18.37 -55.37
C ALA A 448 -4.63 17.87 -55.19
N ARG A 449 -4.38 16.56 -55.33
CA ARG A 449 -3.16 15.91 -55.91
C ARG A 449 -2.94 14.49 -55.36
N GLN A 450 -3.44 13.48 -56.06
CA GLN A 450 -2.71 12.20 -56.16
C GLN A 450 -2.75 11.69 -57.61
N LYS A 451 -1.57 11.66 -58.26
CA LYS A 451 -1.37 10.89 -59.49
C LYS A 451 -1.62 9.42 -59.17
N LYS A 452 -2.44 8.75 -60.00
CA LYS A 452 -2.71 7.30 -60.02
C LYS A 452 -1.52 6.48 -59.50
N LYS A 453 -1.64 5.95 -58.28
CA LYS A 453 -0.87 4.76 -57.87
C LYS A 453 -1.69 3.55 -58.32
N LEU A 454 -1.06 2.61 -59.03
CA LEU A 454 -1.71 1.41 -59.53
C LEU A 454 -2.40 0.66 -58.39
N ALA A 455 -3.63 0.22 -58.65
CA ALA A 455 -4.38 -0.66 -57.77
C ALA A 455 -3.57 -1.93 -57.49
N VAL A 456 -3.30 -2.18 -56.22
CA VAL A 456 -2.82 -3.46 -55.70
C VAL A 456 -4.07 -4.20 -55.24
N GLU A 457 -4.24 -5.46 -55.66
CA GLU A 457 -5.36 -6.29 -55.21
C GLU A 457 -5.31 -6.45 -53.67
N PRO A 458 -6.45 -6.30 -52.98
CA PRO A 458 -6.48 -6.32 -51.53
C PRO A 458 -6.20 -7.74 -51.01
N ALA A 459 -5.34 -7.85 -50.00
CA ALA A 459 -5.35 -8.99 -49.11
C ALA A 459 -6.65 -8.94 -48.28
N PRO A 460 -7.27 -10.08 -47.95
CA PRO A 460 -8.43 -10.10 -47.08
C PRO A 460 -8.01 -9.60 -45.70
N VAL A 461 -8.47 -8.41 -45.33
CA VAL A 461 -8.46 -7.98 -43.94
C VAL A 461 -9.55 -8.79 -43.27
N VAL A 462 -9.17 -9.66 -42.33
CA VAL A 462 -10.14 -10.26 -41.43
C VAL A 462 -10.64 -9.12 -40.55
N GLU A 463 -11.80 -8.57 -40.91
CA GLU A 463 -12.53 -7.61 -40.10
C GLU A 463 -12.98 -8.31 -38.82
N MET A 464 -12.28 -8.11 -37.72
CA MET A 464 -12.97 -8.08 -36.44
C MET A 464 -13.58 -6.68 -36.32
N VAL A 465 -14.88 -6.60 -36.58
CA VAL A 465 -15.68 -5.50 -36.06
C VAL A 465 -15.66 -5.65 -34.55
N ILE A 466 -14.80 -4.91 -33.87
CA ILE A 466 -15.01 -4.65 -32.45
C ILE A 466 -16.19 -3.70 -32.43
N GLU A 467 -17.40 -4.23 -32.21
CA GLU A 467 -18.54 -3.39 -31.90
C GLU A 467 -18.18 -2.65 -30.60
N PRO A 468 -18.25 -1.31 -30.56
CA PRO A 468 -18.01 -0.58 -29.33
C PRO A 468 -18.97 -1.11 -28.27
N GLU A 469 -18.43 -1.55 -27.12
CA GLU A 469 -19.22 -1.93 -25.96
C GLU A 469 -20.21 -0.81 -25.64
N SER A 470 -21.47 -1.06 -25.95
CA SER A 470 -22.56 -0.15 -25.67
C SER A 470 -23.54 -0.89 -24.80
N LEU A 471 -24.09 -0.15 -23.84
CA LEU A 471 -25.21 -0.66 -23.07
C LEU A 471 -26.30 -1.12 -24.02
N PRO A 472 -26.88 -2.32 -23.83
CA PRO A 472 -28.04 -2.75 -24.59
C PRO A 472 -29.11 -1.67 -24.52
N TYR A 473 -29.91 -1.50 -25.56
CA TYR A 473 -30.80 -0.35 -25.68
C TYR A 473 -32.22 -0.77 -25.99
N GLY A 474 -33.17 -0.39 -25.13
CA GLY A 474 -34.57 -0.72 -25.29
C GLY A 474 -34.92 -2.20 -25.20
N ILE A 475 -34.25 -2.97 -24.31
CA ILE A 475 -34.46 -4.42 -24.18
C ILE A 475 -35.83 -4.80 -23.58
N GLY A 476 -36.52 -3.84 -22.96
CA GLY A 476 -37.80 -4.01 -22.30
C GLY A 476 -38.98 -4.09 -23.27
N GLU A 477 -40.06 -4.72 -22.83
CA GLU A 477 -41.29 -4.89 -23.63
C GLU A 477 -41.93 -3.53 -24.01
N PRO A 478 -42.62 -3.44 -25.17
CA PRO A 478 -43.15 -2.19 -25.72
C PRO A 478 -44.05 -1.34 -24.84
N ASP A 479 -44.75 -1.95 -23.88
CA ASP A 479 -45.69 -1.28 -22.98
C ASP A 479 -45.53 -1.74 -21.51
N GLY A 480 -44.42 -2.41 -21.19
CA GLY A 480 -44.19 -3.00 -19.87
C GLY A 480 -43.59 -2.02 -18.88
N ILE A 481 -44.23 -1.85 -17.72
CA ILE A 481 -43.66 -1.13 -16.57
C ILE A 481 -42.59 -2.01 -15.93
N PHE A 482 -41.38 -1.45 -15.77
CA PHE A 482 -40.27 -2.11 -15.08
C PHE A 482 -40.64 -2.43 -13.62
N ASN A 483 -40.42 -3.66 -13.20
CA ASN A 483 -40.68 -4.15 -11.83
C ASN A 483 -39.62 -5.18 -11.41
N ALA A 484 -39.66 -5.65 -10.16
CA ALA A 484 -38.67 -6.59 -9.60
C ALA A 484 -38.39 -7.85 -10.47
N SER A 485 -39.40 -8.38 -11.17
CA SER A 485 -39.23 -9.57 -12.02
C SER A 485 -38.35 -9.30 -13.26
N ASN A 486 -38.13 -8.02 -13.59
CA ASN A 486 -37.31 -7.58 -14.70
C ASN A 486 -35.83 -7.37 -14.32
N LEU A 487 -35.49 -7.39 -13.02
CA LEU A 487 -34.14 -7.09 -12.53
C LEU A 487 -33.07 -8.05 -13.05
N GLU A 488 -33.35 -9.35 -13.08
CA GLU A 488 -32.41 -10.35 -13.58
C GLU A 488 -32.13 -10.13 -15.08
N GLN A 489 -33.15 -9.83 -15.87
CA GLN A 489 -33.00 -9.57 -17.30
C GLN A 489 -32.19 -8.28 -17.56
N LEU A 490 -32.44 -7.23 -16.77
CA LEU A 490 -31.68 -5.98 -16.82
C LEU A 490 -30.22 -6.19 -16.39
N TRP A 491 -29.98 -7.01 -15.37
CA TRP A 491 -28.63 -7.36 -14.92
C TRP A 491 -27.86 -8.18 -15.96
N ARG A 492 -28.47 -9.21 -16.56
CA ARG A 492 -27.83 -10.02 -17.62
C ARG A 492 -27.47 -9.20 -18.86
N ALA A 493 -28.19 -8.12 -19.12
CA ALA A 493 -27.86 -7.19 -20.19
C ALA A 493 -26.57 -6.40 -19.90
N LEU A 494 -26.15 -6.30 -18.65
CA LEU A 494 -25.04 -5.45 -18.18
C LEU A 494 -23.85 -6.26 -17.67
N GLU A 495 -24.07 -7.50 -17.22
CA GLU A 495 -23.05 -8.39 -16.64
C GLU A 495 -21.91 -8.73 -17.61
N HIS A 496 -22.11 -8.54 -18.91
CA HIS A 496 -21.12 -8.80 -19.95
C HIS A 496 -20.55 -7.53 -20.59
N VAL A 497 -20.75 -6.37 -19.95
CA VAL A 497 -20.19 -5.09 -20.42
C VAL A 497 -19.16 -4.58 -19.39
N PRO A 498 -17.91 -5.07 -19.42
CA PRO A 498 -16.87 -4.82 -18.39
C PRO A 498 -16.60 -3.34 -18.15
N SER A 499 -16.79 -2.51 -19.18
CA SER A 499 -16.67 -1.06 -19.05
C SER A 499 -17.72 -0.43 -18.13
N TYR A 500 -18.85 -1.08 -17.82
CA TYR A 500 -19.96 -0.52 -17.03
C TYR A 500 -20.15 -1.17 -15.64
N GLN A 501 -19.08 -1.24 -14.85
CA GLN A 501 -19.13 -1.69 -13.44
C GLN A 501 -19.97 -0.80 -12.52
N VAL A 502 -20.14 0.46 -12.91
CA VAL A 502 -21.05 1.43 -12.27
C VAL A 502 -21.97 2.01 -13.32
N VAL A 503 -23.27 1.93 -13.07
CA VAL A 503 -24.32 2.38 -13.97
C VAL A 503 -25.22 3.36 -13.25
N THR A 504 -25.72 4.37 -13.95
CA THR A 504 -26.72 5.27 -13.38
C THR A 504 -28.14 4.70 -13.58
N VAL A 505 -29.10 5.12 -12.76
CA VAL A 505 -30.53 4.81 -12.95
C VAL A 505 -30.98 5.20 -14.35
N ARG A 506 -30.46 6.32 -14.86
CA ARG A 506 -30.73 6.78 -16.21
C ARG A 506 -30.18 5.84 -17.28
N ASP A 507 -28.97 5.31 -17.09
CA ASP A 507 -28.40 4.29 -17.97
C ASP A 507 -29.28 3.04 -17.99
N LEU A 508 -29.74 2.59 -16.83
CA LEU A 508 -30.65 1.46 -16.68
C LEU A 508 -32.00 1.71 -17.37
N VAL A 509 -32.55 2.92 -17.25
CA VAL A 509 -33.76 3.35 -17.97
C VAL A 509 -33.55 3.32 -19.47
N ASN A 510 -32.42 3.80 -19.97
CA ASN A 510 -32.10 3.75 -21.39
C ASN A 510 -31.94 2.30 -21.86
N VAL A 511 -31.34 1.45 -21.03
CA VAL A 511 -31.20 0.02 -21.32
C VAL A 511 -32.56 -0.63 -21.48
N TRP A 512 -33.48 -0.36 -20.56
CA TRP A 512 -34.80 -0.97 -20.58
C TRP A 512 -35.74 -0.35 -21.62
N TYR A 513 -35.92 0.96 -21.59
CA TYR A 513 -36.97 1.66 -22.35
C TYR A 513 -36.49 2.20 -23.70
N GLY A 514 -35.19 2.43 -23.88
CA GLY A 514 -34.64 2.93 -25.14
C GLY A 514 -35.19 4.32 -25.51
N GLU A 515 -35.62 4.50 -26.76
CA GLU A 515 -36.17 5.78 -27.24
C GLU A 515 -37.50 6.17 -26.56
N ARG A 516 -38.10 5.24 -25.81
CA ARG A 516 -39.35 5.42 -25.05
C ARG A 516 -39.12 5.92 -23.62
N ALA A 517 -37.87 6.15 -23.22
CA ALA A 517 -37.53 6.64 -21.88
C ALA A 517 -38.18 8.01 -21.61
N ILE A 518 -38.94 8.10 -20.53
CA ILE A 518 -39.47 9.35 -19.98
C ILE A 518 -38.91 9.58 -18.57
N PRO A 519 -38.89 10.82 -18.05
CA PRO A 519 -38.34 11.13 -16.73
C PRO A 519 -38.90 10.25 -15.59
N GLU A 520 -40.20 9.91 -15.66
CA GLU A 520 -40.91 9.10 -14.67
C GLU A 520 -40.35 7.66 -14.58
N HIS A 521 -39.81 7.12 -15.67
CA HIS A 521 -39.22 5.78 -15.69
C HIS A 521 -37.99 5.68 -14.79
N ALA A 522 -37.25 6.77 -14.60
CA ALA A 522 -36.11 6.79 -13.68
C ALA A 522 -36.55 6.68 -12.23
N MET A 523 -37.65 7.35 -11.86
CA MET A 523 -38.21 7.22 -10.51
C MET A 523 -38.68 5.79 -10.24
N TRP A 524 -39.44 5.20 -11.17
CA TRP A 524 -39.94 3.83 -11.01
C TRP A 524 -38.82 2.81 -10.91
N LEU A 525 -37.78 2.94 -11.75
CA LEU A 525 -36.66 2.01 -11.73
C LEU A 525 -35.83 2.18 -10.45
N TYR A 526 -35.66 3.42 -9.95
CA TYR A 526 -35.02 3.67 -8.66
C TYR A 526 -35.79 3.02 -7.50
N ASP A 527 -37.11 3.21 -7.44
CA ASP A 527 -37.96 2.61 -6.39
C ASP A 527 -37.84 1.08 -6.38
N VAL A 528 -37.83 0.45 -7.56
CA VAL A 528 -37.64 -1.01 -7.70
C VAL A 528 -36.25 -1.46 -7.23
N LEU A 529 -35.19 -0.68 -7.53
CA LEU A 529 -33.82 -1.00 -7.12
C LEU A 529 -33.61 -0.88 -5.61
N GLU A 530 -34.32 0.02 -4.93
CA GLU A 530 -34.24 0.19 -3.47
C GLU A 530 -35.19 -0.74 -2.70
N GLU A 531 -36.43 -0.87 -3.14
CA GLU A 531 -37.50 -1.47 -2.33
C GLU A 531 -37.82 -2.92 -2.70
N GLU A 532 -37.49 -3.37 -3.92
CA GLU A 532 -38.03 -4.63 -4.48
C GLU A 532 -36.97 -5.65 -4.95
N GLN A 533 -35.71 -5.56 -4.53
CA GLN A 533 -34.67 -6.55 -4.89
C GLN A 533 -35.00 -7.95 -4.31
N PRO A 534 -35.22 -8.99 -5.14
CA PRO A 534 -35.79 -10.26 -4.68
C PRO A 534 -34.79 -11.28 -4.12
N TYR A 535 -33.50 -10.91 -3.97
CA TYR A 535 -32.41 -11.81 -3.57
C TYR A 535 -31.66 -11.29 -2.33
N ASP A 536 -31.13 -12.22 -1.52
CA ASP A 536 -30.30 -11.91 -0.34
C ASP A 536 -29.05 -11.07 -0.67
N GLU A 537 -28.56 -11.19 -1.91
CA GLU A 537 -27.53 -10.33 -2.49
C GLU A 537 -28.10 -9.62 -3.72
N PRO A 538 -28.23 -8.28 -3.70
CA PRO A 538 -28.85 -7.54 -4.80
C PRO A 538 -27.98 -7.56 -6.06
N TYR A 539 -28.62 -7.51 -7.24
CA TYR A 539 -27.91 -7.42 -8.53
C TYR A 539 -27.22 -6.07 -8.74
N PHE A 540 -27.78 -5.04 -8.08
CA PHE A 540 -27.34 -3.66 -8.14
C PHE A 540 -27.16 -3.13 -6.71
N ILE A 541 -25.98 -2.60 -6.40
CA ILE A 541 -25.68 -2.10 -5.04
C ILE A 541 -25.64 -0.56 -5.07
N PRO A 542 -26.42 0.14 -4.21
CA PRO A 542 -26.43 1.59 -4.15
C PRO A 542 -25.03 2.17 -3.88
N ALA A 543 -24.62 3.17 -4.66
CA ALA A 543 -23.41 3.94 -4.40
C ALA A 543 -23.73 5.16 -3.51
N GLY A 544 -23.41 5.08 -2.22
CA GLY A 544 -23.88 6.02 -1.20
C GLY A 544 -23.56 7.52 -1.39
N GLU A 545 -22.64 7.90 -2.29
CA GLU A 545 -22.35 9.31 -2.59
C GLU A 545 -23.12 9.87 -3.78
N ILE A 546 -23.77 9.01 -4.57
CA ILE A 546 -24.44 9.36 -5.81
C ILE A 546 -25.76 8.63 -5.83
N ALA A 547 -26.81 9.37 -5.45
CA ALA A 547 -28.17 8.85 -5.32
C ALA A 547 -28.66 8.12 -6.59
N GLU A 548 -28.11 8.41 -7.76
CA GLU A 548 -28.53 7.80 -9.02
C GLU A 548 -27.58 6.71 -9.53
N ALA A 549 -26.53 6.30 -8.80
CA ALA A 549 -25.54 5.34 -9.30
C ALA A 549 -25.52 4.01 -8.54
N TYR A 550 -25.31 2.91 -9.26
CA TYR A 550 -25.34 1.54 -8.77
C TYR A 550 -24.20 0.70 -9.34
N TYR A 551 -23.63 -0.19 -8.54
CA TYR A 551 -22.64 -1.18 -8.99
C TYR A 551 -23.30 -2.38 -9.65
N VAL A 552 -22.77 -2.85 -10.79
CA VAL A 552 -23.18 -4.09 -11.49
C VAL A 552 -22.28 -5.25 -11.07
N ARG A 553 -22.86 -6.40 -10.75
CA ARG A 553 -22.14 -7.63 -10.36
C ARG A 553 -21.72 -8.45 -11.61
N HIS A 554 -20.50 -9.03 -11.69
CA HIS A 554 -19.97 -9.77 -12.88
C HIS A 554 -19.63 -11.28 -12.62
N THR A 555 -19.58 -12.10 -13.70
CA THR A 555 -19.33 -13.57 -13.79
C THR A 555 -18.03 -13.97 -14.57
N GLU A 556 -17.69 -15.28 -14.60
CA GLU A 556 -16.40 -15.97 -14.89
C GLU A 556 -15.50 -15.60 -16.11
N GLU A 557 -15.88 -14.79 -17.12
CA GLU A 557 -14.93 -14.39 -18.21
C GLU A 557 -13.97 -13.26 -17.79
N ASP A 558 -14.26 -12.61 -16.66
CA ASP A 558 -13.25 -11.89 -15.89
C ASP A 558 -12.07 -12.80 -15.52
N GLU A 559 -12.16 -14.13 -15.60
CA GLU A 559 -11.09 -15.01 -15.18
C GLU A 559 -9.75 -14.77 -15.88
N GLN A 560 -9.62 -14.32 -17.14
CA GLN A 560 -8.28 -14.11 -17.71
C GLN A 560 -7.64 -12.80 -17.27
N GLU A 561 -8.42 -11.71 -17.24
CA GLU A 561 -7.96 -10.41 -16.76
C GLU A 561 -7.87 -10.38 -15.23
N ASP A 562 -8.80 -11.03 -14.53
CA ASP A 562 -8.70 -11.39 -13.13
C ASP A 562 -7.61 -12.43 -12.87
N ARG A 563 -7.28 -13.40 -13.73
CA ARG A 563 -6.11 -14.31 -13.52
C ARG A 563 -4.83 -13.50 -13.54
N LEU A 564 -4.70 -12.57 -14.49
CA LEU A 564 -3.57 -11.65 -14.56
C LEU A 564 -3.58 -10.69 -13.36
N ARG A 565 -4.72 -10.09 -12.99
CA ARG A 565 -4.83 -9.27 -11.76
C ARG A 565 -4.60 -10.10 -10.49
N GLN A 566 -4.95 -11.38 -10.48
CA GLN A 566 -4.70 -12.36 -9.41
C GLN A 566 -3.22 -12.72 -9.30
N LEU A 567 -2.39 -12.45 -10.32
CA LEU A 567 -0.93 -12.54 -10.18
C LEU A 567 -0.42 -11.50 -9.19
N VAL A 568 -1.06 -10.33 -9.09
CA VAL A 568 -0.68 -9.30 -8.12
C VAL A 568 -0.86 -9.84 -6.71
N GLY A 569 0.22 -9.82 -5.92
CA GLY A 569 0.25 -10.43 -4.59
C GLY A 569 0.68 -11.90 -4.57
N ARG A 570 0.93 -12.54 -5.73
CA ARG A 570 1.48 -13.91 -5.83
C ARG A 570 3.01 -13.92 -6.01
N ILE A 571 3.62 -14.97 -5.48
CA ILE A 571 5.00 -15.34 -5.79
C ILE A 571 5.01 -16.00 -7.17
N ILE A 572 5.77 -15.41 -8.09
CA ILE A 572 5.95 -15.90 -9.44
C ILE A 572 7.44 -16.20 -9.70
N LEU A 573 7.72 -17.07 -10.67
CA LEU A 573 9.06 -17.35 -11.12
C LEU A 573 9.34 -16.60 -12.42
N LEU A 574 10.31 -15.68 -12.39
CA LEU A 574 10.66 -14.84 -13.53
C LEU A 574 12.00 -15.24 -14.17
N ARG A 575 12.04 -15.31 -15.49
CA ARG A 575 13.27 -15.40 -16.29
C ARG A 575 14.00 -14.06 -16.24
N THR A 576 15.19 -14.03 -15.64
CA THR A 576 16.00 -12.80 -15.55
C THR A 576 17.12 -12.73 -16.58
N ASN A 577 17.55 -13.88 -17.08
CA ASN A 577 18.40 -14.07 -18.25
C ASN A 577 18.18 -15.51 -18.78
N PRO A 578 18.73 -15.89 -19.95
CA PRO A 578 18.50 -17.20 -20.56
C PRO A 578 18.85 -18.40 -19.66
N SER A 579 19.77 -18.22 -18.70
CA SER A 579 20.28 -19.29 -17.83
C SER A 579 19.85 -19.16 -16.37
N ALA A 580 19.01 -18.17 -16.02
CA ALA A 580 18.65 -17.89 -14.63
C ALA A 580 17.24 -17.31 -14.46
N SER A 581 16.48 -17.96 -13.59
CA SER A 581 15.20 -17.47 -13.08
C SER A 581 15.31 -16.97 -11.64
N LYS A 582 14.39 -16.12 -11.19
CA LYS A 582 14.31 -15.64 -9.80
C LYS A 582 12.86 -15.64 -9.29
N PRO A 583 12.62 -16.08 -8.04
CA PRO A 583 11.33 -15.93 -7.40
C PRO A 583 11.15 -14.48 -6.96
N VAL A 584 9.97 -13.93 -7.25
CA VAL A 584 9.62 -12.53 -7.02
C VAL A 584 8.15 -12.40 -6.69
N LEU A 585 7.78 -11.35 -5.99
CA LEU A 585 6.38 -10.99 -5.76
C LEU A 585 5.92 -10.09 -6.90
N CYS A 586 4.82 -10.45 -7.58
CA CYS A 586 4.21 -9.56 -8.56
C CYS A 586 3.46 -8.43 -7.83
N ARG A 587 3.84 -7.18 -8.11
CA ARG A 587 3.32 -5.97 -7.46
C ARG A 587 2.28 -5.25 -8.30
N ALA A 588 2.39 -5.36 -9.62
CA ALA A 588 1.42 -4.84 -10.57
C ALA A 588 1.68 -5.45 -11.95
N ILE A 589 0.66 -5.38 -12.81
CA ILE A 589 0.80 -5.59 -14.25
C ILE A 589 0.60 -4.22 -14.90
N ALA A 590 1.58 -3.78 -15.68
CA ALA A 590 1.57 -2.53 -16.41
C ALA A 590 1.26 -2.79 -17.89
N ALA A 591 0.87 -1.73 -18.61
CA ALA A 591 0.47 -1.81 -20.02
C ALA A 591 1.51 -2.53 -20.89
N ARG A 592 1.02 -3.19 -21.96
CA ARG A 592 1.79 -4.09 -22.86
C ARG A 592 2.35 -5.33 -22.16
N GLU A 593 1.54 -5.91 -21.26
CA GLU A 593 1.88 -7.16 -20.60
C GLU A 593 3.24 -7.07 -19.89
N THR A 594 3.45 -6.08 -19.03
CA THR A 594 4.72 -5.94 -18.29
C THR A 594 4.50 -6.13 -16.79
N LEU A 595 5.18 -7.11 -16.22
CA LEU A 595 5.16 -7.44 -14.80
C LEU A 595 6.04 -6.48 -14.01
N ARG A 596 5.46 -5.77 -13.06
CA ARG A 596 6.19 -5.06 -12.00
C ARG A 596 6.37 -5.96 -10.80
N VAL A 597 7.60 -6.10 -10.32
CA VAL A 597 7.92 -7.11 -9.31
C VAL A 597 8.81 -6.59 -8.18
N LEU A 598 8.66 -7.20 -7.01
CA LEU A 598 9.52 -7.02 -5.84
C LEU A 598 10.41 -8.26 -5.67
N PHE A 599 11.72 -8.04 -5.55
CA PHE A 599 12.68 -9.09 -5.23
C PHE A 599 12.84 -9.27 -3.71
N PRO A 600 13.25 -10.46 -3.23
CA PRO A 600 13.54 -10.69 -1.80
C PRO A 600 14.54 -9.68 -1.20
N ARG A 601 15.55 -9.28 -1.98
CA ARG A 601 16.58 -8.32 -1.53
C ARG A 601 16.14 -6.85 -1.62
N GLY A 602 14.91 -6.55 -2.08
CA GLY A 602 14.37 -5.20 -2.25
C GLY A 602 14.34 -4.71 -3.70
N GLU A 603 13.89 -3.47 -3.91
CA GLU A 603 13.90 -2.81 -5.21
C GLU A 603 15.33 -2.38 -5.55
N ALA A 604 16.02 -3.14 -6.40
CA ALA A 604 17.25 -2.67 -7.01
C ALA A 604 16.87 -1.69 -8.13
N ASN A 605 17.36 -0.45 -8.04
CA ASN A 605 17.22 0.58 -9.08
C ASN A 605 17.82 0.10 -10.41
N ASP A 606 17.01 -0.58 -11.23
CA ASP A 606 16.90 -0.51 -12.69
C ASP A 606 16.06 -1.65 -13.32
N ARG A 607 15.65 -2.68 -12.56
CA ARG A 607 14.97 -3.88 -13.13
C ARG A 607 13.76 -4.36 -12.33
N THR A 608 12.84 -3.46 -12.01
CA THR A 608 11.55 -3.82 -11.39
C THR A 608 10.46 -4.14 -12.41
N ARG A 609 10.77 -4.12 -13.73
CA ARG A 609 9.82 -4.41 -14.82
C ARG A 609 10.35 -5.53 -15.72
N PHE A 610 9.50 -6.50 -16.02
CA PHE A 610 9.79 -7.62 -16.93
C PHE A 610 8.61 -7.80 -17.90
N PRO A 611 8.84 -8.20 -19.16
CA PRO A 611 7.72 -8.55 -20.03
C PRO A 611 7.03 -9.82 -19.53
N LEU A 612 5.73 -9.98 -19.78
CA LEU A 612 4.89 -11.09 -19.28
C LEU A 612 5.41 -12.44 -19.76
N ARG A 613 5.95 -12.52 -20.98
CA ARG A 613 6.72 -13.69 -21.49
C ARG A 613 7.95 -14.09 -20.66
N SER A 614 8.35 -13.27 -19.68
CA SER A 614 9.39 -13.65 -18.71
C SER A 614 8.82 -14.45 -17.54
N LEU A 615 7.49 -14.53 -17.41
CA LEU A 615 6.78 -15.39 -16.48
C LEU A 615 6.99 -16.84 -16.89
N ILE A 616 7.55 -17.61 -15.97
CA ILE A 616 7.79 -19.03 -16.19
C ILE A 616 6.71 -19.84 -15.47
N GLU A 617 6.37 -19.46 -14.23
CA GLU A 617 5.48 -20.23 -13.36
C GLU A 617 4.82 -19.34 -12.29
N VAL A 618 3.61 -19.70 -11.89
CA VAL A 618 2.87 -19.09 -10.77
C VAL A 618 2.88 -20.05 -9.58
N VAL A 619 3.65 -19.70 -8.55
CA VAL A 619 3.91 -20.63 -7.44
C VAL A 619 2.77 -20.62 -6.43
N GLY A 620 2.21 -19.43 -6.12
CA GLY A 620 1.07 -19.25 -5.23
C GLY A 620 1.04 -17.88 -4.54
N ARG A 621 0.07 -17.62 -3.67
CA ARG A 621 -0.08 -16.32 -2.96
C ARG A 621 1.01 -16.13 -1.91
N LEU A 622 1.48 -14.91 -1.73
CA LEU A 622 2.34 -14.58 -0.59
C LEU A 622 1.52 -14.76 0.70
N PRO A 623 2.00 -15.56 1.67
CA PRO A 623 1.28 -15.72 2.93
C PRO A 623 1.23 -14.37 3.67
N TYR A 624 0.11 -14.10 4.33
CA TYR A 624 0.02 -12.96 5.24
C TYR A 624 0.62 -13.36 6.58
N GLU A 625 1.66 -12.63 7.01
CA GLU A 625 2.25 -12.78 8.32
C GLU A 625 2.16 -11.44 9.04
N GLU A 626 1.38 -11.40 10.11
CA GLU A 626 1.12 -10.18 10.88
C GLU A 626 2.44 -9.61 11.43
N GLY A 627 2.72 -8.33 11.12
CA GLY A 627 3.93 -7.64 11.55
C GLY A 627 5.15 -7.75 10.63
N LEU A 628 5.07 -8.49 9.50
CA LEU A 628 6.15 -8.55 8.51
C LEU A 628 5.77 -7.84 7.21
N SER A 629 6.73 -7.12 6.63
CA SER A 629 6.55 -6.52 5.31
C SER A 629 6.54 -7.59 4.20
N GLU A 630 5.90 -7.31 3.07
CA GLU A 630 5.85 -8.22 1.91
C GLU A 630 7.24 -8.70 1.46
N LYS A 631 8.27 -7.85 1.63
CA LYS A 631 9.67 -8.16 1.35
C LYS A 631 10.22 -9.22 2.30
N GLU A 632 9.95 -9.08 3.59
CA GLU A 632 10.45 -9.99 4.64
C GLU A 632 9.80 -11.36 4.51
N THR A 633 8.48 -11.38 4.30
CA THR A 633 7.73 -12.62 4.06
C THR A 633 8.21 -13.33 2.79
N LEU A 634 8.38 -12.61 1.67
CA LEU A 634 8.92 -13.18 0.43
C LEU A 634 10.34 -13.74 0.65
N THR A 635 11.16 -13.04 1.42
CA THR A 635 12.53 -13.49 1.75
C THR A 635 12.52 -14.77 2.58
N SER A 636 11.59 -14.89 3.53
CA SER A 636 11.39 -16.08 4.34
C SER A 636 10.98 -17.28 3.47
N CYS A 637 9.97 -17.13 2.61
CA CYS A 637 9.50 -18.19 1.73
C CYS A 637 10.61 -18.69 0.78
N VAL A 638 11.37 -17.77 0.16
CA VAL A 638 12.48 -18.13 -0.75
C VAL A 638 13.60 -18.86 -0.01
N ARG A 639 13.90 -18.44 1.23
CA ARG A 639 14.92 -19.10 2.06
C ARG A 639 14.50 -20.52 2.43
N ASN A 640 13.25 -20.72 2.84
CA ASN A 640 12.73 -22.02 3.24
C ASN A 640 12.60 -22.97 2.04
N ALA A 641 12.10 -22.48 0.90
CA ALA A 641 12.03 -23.24 -0.34
C ALA A 641 13.40 -23.76 -0.79
N ARG A 642 14.45 -22.94 -0.67
CA ARG A 642 15.82 -23.38 -0.96
C ARG A 642 16.27 -24.51 -0.04
N ARG A 643 15.87 -24.49 1.23
CA ARG A 643 16.22 -25.53 2.21
C ARG A 643 15.55 -26.86 1.85
N ILE A 644 14.28 -26.83 1.45
CA ILE A 644 13.52 -28.01 1.00
C ILE A 644 14.10 -28.57 -0.30
N ARG A 645 14.34 -27.72 -1.29
CA ARG A 645 14.84 -28.10 -2.62
C ARG A 645 16.15 -28.88 -2.60
N ARG A 646 17.00 -28.59 -1.63
CA ARG A 646 18.29 -29.26 -1.40
C ARG A 646 18.16 -30.73 -1.00
N GLY A 647 17.03 -31.12 -0.42
CA GLY A 647 16.73 -32.52 -0.07
C GLY A 647 15.97 -33.26 -1.16
N LEU A 648 15.74 -32.65 -2.33
CA LEU A 648 14.98 -33.25 -3.42
C LEU A 648 15.92 -33.68 -4.56
N SER A 649 15.67 -34.87 -5.10
CA SER A 649 16.39 -35.39 -6.28
C SER A 649 15.63 -35.09 -7.56
N ALA A 650 16.27 -34.37 -8.47
CA ALA A 650 15.79 -34.17 -9.83
C ALA A 650 15.81 -35.48 -10.62
N HIS A 651 16.79 -36.38 -10.36
CA HIS A 651 16.87 -37.68 -11.02
C HIS A 651 15.73 -38.61 -10.58
N GLU A 652 15.40 -38.67 -9.29
CA GLU A 652 14.28 -39.48 -8.79
C GLU A 652 12.94 -38.93 -9.27
N LEU A 653 12.76 -37.61 -9.26
CA LEU A 653 11.57 -36.97 -9.82
C LEU A 653 11.43 -37.29 -11.31
N ALA A 654 12.53 -37.21 -12.08
CA ALA A 654 12.51 -37.53 -13.52
C ALA A 654 12.21 -39.01 -13.77
N ARG A 655 12.73 -39.95 -12.96
CA ARG A 655 12.40 -41.38 -13.05
C ARG A 655 10.95 -41.69 -12.70
N SER A 656 10.33 -40.84 -11.88
CA SER A 656 8.92 -40.95 -11.49
C SER A 656 7.97 -40.40 -12.56
N CYS A 657 8.50 -39.65 -13.53
CA CYS A 657 7.75 -39.18 -14.70
C CYS A 657 7.79 -40.23 -15.82
N GLN A 658 6.71 -40.32 -16.59
CA GLN A 658 6.63 -41.16 -17.78
C GLN A 658 7.08 -40.37 -19.02
N PRO A 659 7.77 -41.02 -19.98
CA PRO A 659 8.08 -40.41 -21.28
C PRO A 659 6.79 -40.03 -22.02
N ASP A 660 6.81 -38.90 -22.72
CA ASP A 660 5.69 -38.36 -23.50
C ASP A 660 4.42 -37.98 -22.70
N GLU A 661 4.47 -37.99 -21.36
CA GLU A 661 3.43 -37.41 -20.49
C GLU A 661 3.75 -35.98 -20.04
N SER A 662 2.69 -35.24 -19.73
CA SER A 662 2.73 -33.85 -19.25
C SER A 662 2.25 -33.75 -17.80
N TYR A 663 3.00 -33.05 -16.96
CA TYR A 663 2.74 -32.88 -15.53
C TYR A 663 2.58 -31.41 -15.17
N THR A 664 1.61 -31.06 -14.33
CA THR A 664 1.54 -29.73 -13.71
C THR A 664 2.52 -29.62 -12.54
N LEU A 665 2.79 -28.39 -12.06
CA LEU A 665 3.58 -28.21 -10.84
C LEU A 665 2.99 -28.96 -9.62
N THR A 666 1.67 -29.09 -9.56
CA THR A 666 0.99 -29.84 -8.50
C THR A 666 1.27 -31.33 -8.62
N ASP A 667 1.18 -31.90 -9.82
CA ASP A 667 1.47 -33.33 -10.06
C ASP A 667 2.94 -33.64 -9.75
N LEU A 668 3.86 -32.74 -10.12
CA LEU A 668 5.28 -32.87 -9.76
C LEU A 668 5.53 -32.76 -8.25
N CYS A 669 4.74 -31.97 -7.51
CA CYS A 669 4.83 -31.95 -6.05
C CYS A 669 4.38 -33.29 -5.46
N GLU A 670 3.31 -33.87 -6.00
CA GLU A 670 2.80 -35.18 -5.57
C GLU A 670 3.79 -36.31 -5.89
N LEU A 671 4.33 -36.34 -7.11
CA LEU A 671 5.38 -37.29 -7.51
C LEU A 671 6.67 -37.15 -6.71
N ALA A 672 7.00 -35.93 -6.28
CA ALA A 672 8.13 -35.67 -5.39
C ALA A 672 7.82 -35.92 -3.90
N GLY A 673 6.58 -36.29 -3.55
CA GLY A 673 6.18 -36.56 -2.17
C GLY A 673 6.13 -35.33 -1.25
N VAL A 674 5.95 -34.12 -1.80
CA VAL A 674 5.87 -32.86 -1.04
C VAL A 674 4.47 -32.24 -1.07
N SER A 675 4.19 -31.34 -0.13
CA SER A 675 2.88 -30.68 -0.01
C SER A 675 2.61 -29.75 -1.18
N GLN A 676 1.49 -30.03 -1.86
CA GLN A 676 0.93 -29.15 -2.88
C GLN A 676 0.34 -27.83 -2.33
N HIS A 677 0.20 -27.66 -1.01
CA HIS A 677 -0.46 -26.50 -0.40
C HIS A 677 0.50 -25.50 0.26
N LYS A 678 1.74 -25.91 0.57
CA LYS A 678 2.74 -25.03 1.18
C LYS A 678 3.54 -24.32 0.11
N ILE A 679 3.62 -22.99 0.21
CA ILE A 679 4.24 -22.16 -0.82
C ILE A 679 5.74 -22.43 -0.96
N GLU A 680 6.41 -22.75 0.14
CA GLU A 680 7.84 -23.06 0.19
C GLU A 680 8.17 -24.37 -0.55
N GLU A 681 7.32 -25.39 -0.39
CA GLU A 681 7.51 -26.71 -0.99
C GLU A 681 7.21 -26.66 -2.51
N ARG A 682 6.12 -25.99 -2.90
CA ARG A 682 5.83 -25.71 -4.32
C ARG A 682 6.97 -24.91 -4.98
N LEU A 683 7.48 -23.89 -4.29
CA LEU A 683 8.58 -23.07 -4.80
C LEU A 683 9.88 -23.89 -4.94
N ALA A 684 10.09 -24.88 -4.08
CA ALA A 684 11.24 -25.78 -4.15
C ALA A 684 11.18 -26.64 -5.42
N ILE A 685 10.05 -27.27 -5.71
CA ILE A 685 9.85 -28.10 -6.91
C ILE A 685 9.96 -27.28 -8.19
N ALA A 686 9.28 -26.13 -8.25
CA ALA A 686 9.35 -25.23 -9.42
C ALA A 686 10.80 -24.81 -9.72
N LYS A 687 11.61 -24.59 -8.68
CA LYS A 687 13.03 -24.25 -8.83
C LYS A 687 13.91 -25.45 -9.16
N LEU A 688 13.56 -26.66 -8.73
CA LEU A 688 14.30 -27.88 -9.01
C LEU A 688 14.24 -28.17 -10.50
N VAL A 689 13.03 -28.31 -11.04
CA VAL A 689 12.76 -28.58 -12.47
C VAL A 689 13.51 -27.57 -13.37
N GLN A 690 13.44 -26.29 -13.03
CA GLN A 690 14.08 -25.21 -13.79
C GLN A 690 15.62 -25.21 -13.75
N GLN A 691 16.24 -25.84 -12.74
CA GLN A 691 17.70 -25.95 -12.66
C GLN A 691 18.25 -27.17 -13.40
N HIS A 692 17.38 -28.08 -13.83
CA HIS A 692 17.75 -29.30 -14.54
C HIS A 692 17.10 -29.38 -15.94
N PRO A 693 17.39 -28.43 -16.85
CA PRO A 693 16.77 -28.38 -18.19
C PRO A 693 17.15 -29.55 -19.11
N ARG A 694 18.12 -30.39 -18.72
CA ARG A 694 18.44 -31.63 -19.43
C ARG A 694 17.57 -32.80 -19.02
N LEU A 695 16.89 -32.71 -17.87
CA LEU A 695 15.95 -33.72 -17.36
C LEU A 695 14.51 -33.31 -17.64
N PHE A 696 14.19 -32.03 -17.47
CA PHE A 696 12.83 -31.53 -17.62
C PHE A 696 12.78 -30.41 -18.65
N GLU A 697 11.70 -30.41 -19.44
CA GLU A 697 11.37 -29.30 -20.30
C GLU A 697 9.97 -28.79 -19.97
N GLN A 698 9.77 -27.49 -20.23
CA GLN A 698 8.45 -26.89 -20.16
C GLN A 698 7.79 -27.07 -21.53
N LEU A 699 6.62 -27.69 -21.55
CA LEU A 699 5.93 -28.05 -22.79
C LEU A 699 5.09 -26.89 -23.33
N ASP A 700 4.41 -26.17 -22.42
CA ASP A 700 3.53 -25.05 -22.76
C ASP A 700 3.96 -23.73 -22.10
N ASP A 701 3.77 -22.61 -22.79
CA ASP A 701 3.94 -21.26 -22.22
C ASP A 701 2.65 -20.83 -21.50
N LEU A 702 2.77 -20.35 -20.26
CA LEU A 702 1.64 -19.83 -19.47
C LEU A 702 0.92 -18.67 -20.18
N VAL A 703 1.61 -17.93 -21.04
CA VAL A 703 1.05 -16.79 -21.76
C VAL A 703 0.25 -17.23 -22.99
N GLU A 704 0.61 -18.36 -23.61
CA GLU A 704 -0.02 -18.85 -24.85
C GLU A 704 -0.98 -20.05 -24.61
N GLY A 705 -0.91 -20.70 -23.44
CA GLY A 705 -1.73 -21.85 -23.04
C GLY A 705 -2.83 -21.46 -22.05
N SER A 706 -4.07 -21.88 -22.34
CA SER A 706 -5.29 -21.56 -21.59
C SER A 706 -5.41 -22.21 -20.19
N GLY A 707 -4.31 -22.66 -19.57
CA GLY A 707 -4.28 -23.44 -18.32
C GLY A 707 -2.94 -23.39 -17.53
N PRO A 708 -2.75 -24.21 -16.48
CA PRO A 708 -1.51 -24.26 -15.70
C PRO A 708 -0.31 -24.72 -16.55
N VAL A 709 0.92 -24.37 -16.13
CA VAL A 709 2.14 -24.78 -16.85
C VAL A 709 2.31 -26.30 -16.77
N HIS A 710 2.55 -26.91 -17.93
CA HIS A 710 2.90 -28.31 -18.04
C HIS A 710 4.40 -28.53 -18.27
N TYR A 711 4.91 -29.57 -17.65
CA TYR A 711 6.30 -30.02 -17.71
C TYR A 711 6.34 -31.46 -18.24
N GLY A 712 7.37 -31.76 -19.02
CA GLY A 712 7.66 -33.10 -19.50
C GLY A 712 9.13 -33.46 -19.29
N LEU A 713 9.49 -34.68 -19.60
CA LEU A 713 10.88 -35.10 -19.64
C LEU A 713 11.57 -34.53 -20.90
N ALA A 714 12.66 -33.80 -20.71
CA ALA A 714 13.41 -33.20 -21.83
C ALA A 714 14.01 -34.28 -22.74
N PRO A 715 14.19 -34.10 -24.06
CA PRO A 715 14.69 -35.15 -24.95
C PRO A 715 16.04 -35.77 -24.53
N THR A 716 16.85 -35.05 -23.77
CA THR A 716 18.14 -35.52 -23.23
C THR A 716 18.02 -36.20 -21.86
N TRP A 717 16.81 -36.42 -21.33
CA TRP A 717 16.57 -36.89 -19.96
C TRP A 717 17.25 -38.23 -19.70
N SER A 718 17.19 -39.15 -20.67
CA SER A 718 17.77 -40.49 -20.56
C SER A 718 19.30 -40.43 -20.46
N GLU A 719 19.95 -39.54 -21.21
CA GLU A 719 21.40 -39.32 -21.13
C GLU A 719 21.78 -38.61 -19.83
N ALA A 720 21.03 -37.58 -19.45
CA ALA A 720 21.24 -36.83 -18.21
C ALA A 720 21.10 -37.71 -16.96
N LEU A 721 20.21 -38.71 -16.98
CA LEU A 721 20.09 -39.71 -15.91
C LEU A 721 21.31 -40.64 -15.78
N THR A 722 22.13 -40.77 -16.83
CA THR A 722 23.39 -41.55 -16.78
C THR A 722 24.57 -40.76 -16.23
N GLU A 723 24.47 -39.43 -16.21
CA GLU A 723 25.45 -38.55 -15.60
C GLU A 723 25.23 -38.47 -14.07
N PRO A 724 26.27 -38.21 -13.27
CA PRO A 724 26.10 -38.04 -11.83
C PRO A 724 25.22 -36.81 -11.53
N GLU A 725 24.19 -36.99 -10.70
CA GLU A 725 23.27 -35.93 -10.32
C GLU A 725 24.01 -34.80 -9.60
N GLN A 726 23.95 -33.59 -10.16
CA GLN A 726 24.46 -32.40 -9.51
C GLN A 726 23.44 -31.87 -8.49
N ARG A 727 23.43 -32.45 -7.29
CA ARG A 727 22.57 -31.98 -6.18
C ARG A 727 23.04 -30.62 -5.67
N GLU A 728 22.10 -29.70 -5.42
CA GLU A 728 22.45 -28.46 -4.70
C GLU A 728 22.85 -28.87 -3.28
N ARG A 729 24.10 -28.57 -2.90
CA ARG A 729 24.69 -28.98 -1.61
C ARG A 729 23.68 -28.85 -0.46
N PRO A 730 23.33 -29.97 0.21
CA PRO A 730 22.34 -29.92 1.25
C PRO A 730 22.81 -29.08 2.43
N ASP A 731 21.86 -28.42 3.09
CA ASP A 731 22.19 -27.52 4.19
C ASP A 731 22.82 -28.34 5.30
N GLN A 732 24.13 -28.19 5.50
CA GLN A 732 24.90 -28.95 6.47
C GLN A 732 24.22 -28.95 7.84
N ASN A 733 23.59 -27.83 8.23
CA ASN A 733 22.90 -27.76 9.52
C ASN A 733 21.61 -28.59 9.53
N TRP A 734 20.84 -28.62 8.44
CA TRP A 734 19.64 -29.45 8.37
C TRP A 734 19.95 -30.94 8.40
N ILE A 735 20.93 -31.40 7.62
CA ILE A 735 21.37 -32.80 7.62
C ILE A 735 21.76 -33.21 9.05
N LEU A 736 22.60 -32.41 9.70
CA LEU A 736 23.06 -32.68 11.06
C LEU A 736 21.91 -32.65 12.08
N THR A 737 20.91 -31.77 11.91
CA THR A 737 19.72 -31.70 12.79
C THR A 737 18.81 -32.92 12.60
N THR A 738 18.65 -33.40 11.36
CA THR A 738 17.84 -34.60 11.10
C THR A 738 18.51 -35.86 11.65
N ILE A 739 19.82 -36.03 11.47
CA ILE A 739 20.58 -37.14 12.07
C ILE A 739 20.41 -37.14 13.59
N GLU A 740 20.55 -35.97 14.21
CA GLU A 740 20.38 -35.78 15.65
C GLU A 740 18.96 -36.14 16.13
N ARG A 741 17.94 -36.02 15.28
CA ARG A 741 16.57 -36.43 15.61
C ARG A 741 16.41 -37.95 15.74
N TYR A 742 17.12 -38.72 14.92
CA TYR A 742 16.99 -40.18 14.85
C TYR A 742 17.85 -40.91 15.89
N ILE A 743 19.11 -40.48 16.03
CA ILE A 743 20.06 -41.13 16.95
C ILE A 743 20.31 -40.31 18.21
N GLY A 744 19.76 -39.10 18.31
CA GLY A 744 20.07 -38.16 19.38
C GLY A 744 21.48 -37.57 19.24
N THR A 745 22.06 -37.22 20.37
CA THR A 745 23.49 -36.95 20.53
C THR A 745 24.14 -38.09 21.31
N PRO A 746 24.45 -39.25 20.70
CA PRO A 746 25.15 -40.33 21.40
C PRO A 746 26.44 -39.83 22.04
N SER A 747 26.63 -40.15 23.33
CA SER A 747 27.79 -39.71 24.12
C SER A 747 29.11 -40.30 23.61
N ASP A 748 29.05 -41.41 22.88
CA ASP A 748 30.18 -42.11 22.28
C ASP A 748 30.48 -41.68 20.83
N MET A 749 29.71 -40.74 20.27
CA MET A 749 29.97 -40.14 18.97
C MET A 749 30.92 -38.95 19.12
N VAL A 750 32.08 -39.03 18.48
CA VAL A 750 33.19 -38.10 18.65
C VAL A 750 33.17 -36.98 17.62
N ARG A 751 32.84 -37.32 16.37
CA ARG A 751 32.94 -36.39 15.26
C ARG A 751 31.85 -36.63 14.24
N ARG A 752 31.32 -35.54 13.70
CA ARG A 752 30.48 -35.51 12.51
C ARG A 752 31.24 -34.78 11.42
N SER A 753 31.52 -35.43 10.30
CA SER A 753 32.12 -34.81 9.12
C SER A 753 31.11 -34.82 8.00
N VAL A 754 30.93 -33.70 7.31
CA VAL A 754 30.05 -33.60 6.15
C VAL A 754 30.90 -33.24 4.95
N ASP A 755 30.80 -34.02 3.87
CA ASP A 755 31.49 -33.72 2.63
C ASP A 755 30.91 -32.45 2.00
N GLY A 756 31.81 -31.56 1.59
CA GLY A 756 31.43 -30.24 1.11
C GLY A 756 30.81 -30.24 -0.28
N GLU A 757 30.95 -31.32 -1.06
CA GLU A 757 30.45 -31.45 -2.43
C GLU A 757 29.27 -32.42 -2.52
N SER A 758 29.35 -33.61 -1.92
CA SER A 758 28.28 -34.61 -1.94
C SER A 758 27.24 -34.42 -0.83
N GLY A 759 27.63 -33.81 0.30
CA GLY A 759 26.78 -33.72 1.48
C GLY A 759 26.77 -35.00 2.33
N ASP A 760 27.54 -36.01 1.95
CA ASP A 760 27.65 -37.27 2.69
C ASP A 760 28.22 -37.04 4.09
N VAL A 761 27.72 -37.80 5.05
CA VAL A 761 28.08 -37.66 6.45
C VAL A 761 28.87 -38.87 6.93
N THR A 762 30.07 -38.61 7.45
CA THR A 762 30.85 -39.61 8.17
C THR A 762 30.76 -39.34 9.67
N LEU A 763 30.12 -40.24 10.40
CA LEU A 763 30.03 -40.22 11.86
C LEU A 763 31.17 -41.07 12.44
N THR A 764 31.96 -40.51 13.34
CA THR A 764 33.05 -41.23 14.02
C THR A 764 32.65 -41.50 15.45
N PHE A 765 32.60 -42.78 15.83
CA PHE A 765 32.31 -43.24 17.19
C PHE A 765 33.57 -43.80 17.83
N ILE A 766 33.63 -43.79 19.16
CA ILE A 766 34.69 -44.44 19.93
C ILE A 766 34.69 -45.96 19.67
N TYR A 767 33.52 -46.56 19.48
CA TYR A 767 33.38 -47.97 19.10
C TYR A 767 32.52 -48.15 17.84
N PRO A 768 33.15 -48.11 16.64
CA PRO A 768 32.43 -48.16 15.37
C PRO A 768 31.53 -49.38 15.16
N GLU A 769 32.00 -50.58 15.53
CA GLU A 769 31.24 -51.82 15.32
C GLU A 769 29.97 -51.88 16.17
N GLY A 770 30.07 -51.57 17.47
CA GLY A 770 28.89 -51.54 18.34
C GLY A 770 27.98 -50.32 18.09
N ALA A 771 28.50 -49.24 17.51
CA ALA A 771 27.67 -48.15 17.02
C ALA A 771 26.89 -48.56 15.76
N TRP A 772 27.50 -49.37 14.88
CA TRP A 772 26.83 -49.94 13.72
C TRP A 772 25.67 -50.84 14.17
N GLU A 773 25.90 -51.81 15.06
CA GLU A 773 24.82 -52.66 15.58
C GLU A 773 23.68 -51.87 16.24
N ARG A 774 23.97 -50.79 16.97
CA ARG A 774 22.96 -49.98 17.69
C ARG A 774 22.17 -49.02 16.81
N TYR A 775 22.80 -48.44 15.81
CA TYR A 775 22.25 -47.28 15.11
C TYR A 775 22.05 -47.47 13.61
N HIS A 776 22.54 -48.56 13.00
CA HIS A 776 22.48 -48.72 11.54
C HIS A 776 21.06 -48.56 10.96
N GLU A 777 20.03 -49.21 11.52
CA GLU A 777 18.65 -49.06 11.03
C GLU A 777 18.12 -47.62 11.14
N ARG A 778 18.46 -46.90 12.22
CA ARG A 778 18.04 -45.50 12.44
C ARG A 778 18.82 -44.52 11.55
N LEU A 779 20.08 -44.82 11.29
CA LEU A 779 20.92 -44.06 10.39
C LEU A 779 20.54 -44.31 8.93
N GLU A 780 20.08 -45.51 8.57
CA GLU A 780 19.48 -45.80 7.26
C GLU A 780 18.18 -45.01 7.08
N ALA A 781 17.28 -44.98 8.08
CA ALA A 781 16.08 -44.14 8.04
C ALA A 781 16.41 -42.63 7.94
N ALA A 782 17.45 -42.18 8.66
CA ALA A 782 17.91 -40.80 8.57
C ALA A 782 18.56 -40.49 7.21
N ALA A 783 19.28 -41.46 6.62
CA ALA A 783 19.89 -41.34 5.29
C ALA A 783 18.81 -41.33 4.19
N GLU A 784 17.74 -42.10 4.36
CA GLU A 784 16.54 -42.02 3.50
C GLU A 784 15.88 -40.64 3.60
N GLU A 785 15.59 -40.14 4.82
CA GLU A 785 14.95 -38.82 5.01
C GLU A 785 15.81 -37.66 4.50
N THR A 786 17.12 -37.73 4.65
CA THR A 786 18.04 -36.67 4.20
C THR A 786 18.54 -36.85 2.77
N SER A 787 18.34 -38.04 2.21
CA SER A 787 18.81 -38.47 0.90
C SER A 787 20.33 -38.25 0.70
N VAL A 788 21.13 -38.35 1.76
CA VAL A 788 22.60 -38.32 1.73
C VAL A 788 23.18 -39.58 2.34
N ASN A 789 24.36 -40.01 1.89
CA ASN A 789 24.98 -41.21 2.45
C ASN A 789 25.49 -40.92 3.86
N ILE A 790 25.10 -41.73 4.84
CA ILE A 790 25.56 -41.61 6.22
C ILE A 790 26.31 -42.88 6.59
N ILE A 791 27.61 -42.77 6.82
CA ILE A 791 28.46 -43.90 7.16
C ILE A 791 29.10 -43.71 8.54
N ILE A 792 29.28 -44.81 9.25
CA ILE A 792 30.11 -44.84 10.45
C ILE A 792 31.56 -45.09 10.02
N SER A 793 32.46 -44.20 10.40
CA SER A 793 33.90 -44.37 10.17
C SER A 793 34.36 -45.70 10.78
N PRO A 794 35.00 -46.60 10.00
CA PRO A 794 35.45 -47.90 10.50
C PRO A 794 36.64 -47.78 11.48
N HIS A 795 37.24 -46.59 11.58
CA HIS A 795 38.40 -46.34 12.42
C HIS A 795 38.01 -45.78 13.80
N THR A 796 38.49 -46.43 14.86
CA THR A 796 38.37 -45.95 16.25
C THR A 796 39.29 -44.74 16.49
N PRO A 797 38.77 -43.58 16.93
CA PRO A 797 39.56 -42.40 17.26
C PRO A 797 40.34 -42.62 18.56
N LEU A 798 41.56 -43.16 18.43
CA LEU A 798 42.40 -43.64 19.55
C LEU A 798 42.65 -42.58 20.65
N GLY A 799 42.71 -41.31 20.29
CA GLY A 799 42.91 -40.21 21.25
C GLY A 799 41.71 -39.95 22.16
N GLU A 800 40.48 -40.10 21.65
CA GLU A 800 39.25 -39.89 22.42
C GLU A 800 38.87 -41.15 23.19
N LEU A 801 39.13 -42.34 22.62
CA LEU A 801 39.14 -43.60 23.36
C LEU A 801 40.06 -43.52 24.59
N SER A 802 41.26 -42.95 24.42
CA SER A 802 42.20 -42.75 25.52
C SER A 802 41.65 -41.86 26.64
N LYS A 803 41.03 -40.72 26.29
CA LYS A 803 40.45 -39.82 27.30
C LYS A 803 39.28 -40.47 28.03
N LEU A 804 38.41 -41.18 27.31
CA LEU A 804 37.26 -41.85 27.89
C LEU A 804 37.71 -42.95 28.86
N VAL A 805 38.65 -43.81 28.45
CA VAL A 805 39.17 -44.89 29.30
C VAL A 805 39.94 -44.34 30.51
N LEU A 806 40.63 -43.20 30.35
CA LEU A 806 41.27 -42.49 31.45
C LEU A 806 40.26 -42.04 32.53
N GLN A 807 39.06 -41.62 32.14
CA GLN A 807 37.97 -41.25 33.06
C GLN A 807 37.32 -42.45 33.74
N MET A 808 37.42 -43.64 33.14
CA MET A 808 36.90 -44.89 33.71
C MET A 808 37.89 -45.58 34.65
N LEU A 809 39.09 -45.02 34.86
CA LEU A 809 40.03 -45.54 35.84
C LEU A 809 39.46 -45.38 37.26
N PRO A 810 39.74 -46.33 38.17
CA PRO A 810 39.40 -46.19 39.59
C PRO A 810 39.97 -44.90 40.18
N GLU A 811 39.22 -44.24 41.08
CA GLU A 811 39.61 -42.94 41.68
C GLU A 811 40.98 -42.97 42.38
N GLY A 812 41.42 -44.13 42.85
CA GLY A 812 42.72 -44.34 43.47
C GLY A 812 43.91 -44.42 42.49
N LEU A 813 43.68 -44.37 41.17
CA LEU A 813 44.71 -44.46 40.13
C LEU A 813 44.82 -43.17 39.30
N SER A 814 46.05 -42.68 39.16
CA SER A 814 46.37 -41.54 38.31
C SER A 814 47.29 -41.96 37.16
N ALA A 815 46.91 -41.72 35.92
CA ALA A 815 47.76 -42.04 34.77
C ALA A 815 48.99 -41.13 34.68
N GLN A 816 50.14 -41.73 34.36
CA GLN A 816 51.42 -41.10 34.12
C GLN A 816 51.73 -41.11 32.62
N GLY A 817 51.44 -40.00 31.94
CA GLY A 817 51.73 -39.82 30.52
C GLY A 817 50.68 -40.41 29.57
N ASN A 818 51.03 -40.49 28.28
CA ASN A 818 50.13 -40.97 27.24
C ASN A 818 49.99 -42.50 27.27
N PRO A 819 48.79 -43.05 27.01
CA PRO A 819 48.61 -44.50 26.95
C PRO A 819 49.31 -45.13 25.75
N SER A 820 49.70 -46.39 25.91
CA SER A 820 50.13 -47.26 24.82
C SER A 820 48.90 -47.97 24.25
N ILE A 821 48.65 -47.83 22.95
CA ILE A 821 47.42 -48.33 22.32
C ILE A 821 47.80 -49.37 21.26
N PHE A 822 47.29 -50.59 21.44
CA PHE A 822 47.54 -51.72 20.56
C PHE A 822 46.28 -52.03 19.75
N VAL A 823 46.24 -51.46 18.55
CA VAL A 823 45.01 -51.39 17.73
C VAL A 823 44.53 -52.76 17.27
N GLU A 824 45.43 -53.63 16.82
CA GLU A 824 45.08 -54.98 16.35
C GLU A 824 44.55 -55.89 17.46
N GLN A 825 44.99 -55.65 18.70
CA GLN A 825 44.62 -56.44 19.88
C GLN A 825 43.45 -55.81 20.65
N ARG A 826 43.03 -54.60 20.27
CA ARG A 826 42.04 -53.77 20.98
C ARG A 826 42.37 -53.56 22.45
N VAL A 827 43.66 -53.37 22.74
CA VAL A 827 44.15 -53.12 24.10
C VAL A 827 44.60 -51.67 24.23
N ILE A 828 44.15 -51.01 25.28
CA ILE A 828 44.67 -49.71 25.71
C ILE A 828 45.34 -49.85 27.08
N ARG A 829 46.62 -49.48 27.14
CA ARG A 829 47.45 -49.62 28.33
C ARG A 829 47.81 -48.25 28.90
N PHE A 830 47.40 -47.99 30.14
CA PHE A 830 47.83 -46.83 30.90
C PHE A 830 48.95 -47.21 31.85
N THR A 831 49.97 -46.36 31.96
CA THR A 831 50.89 -46.43 33.10
C THR A 831 50.28 -45.60 34.21
N CYS A 832 49.97 -46.17 35.39
CA CYS A 832 49.32 -45.45 36.48
C CYS A 832 50.13 -45.49 37.77
N SER A 833 49.93 -44.48 38.62
CA SER A 833 50.43 -44.41 39.99
C SER A 833 49.27 -44.25 40.98
N GLY A 834 49.34 -44.94 42.12
CA GLY A 834 48.29 -44.94 43.14
C GLY A 834 48.02 -46.36 43.67
N GLN A 835 46.91 -46.53 44.38
CA GLN A 835 46.44 -47.83 44.89
C GLN A 835 44.95 -47.97 44.61
N ALA A 836 44.54 -49.10 44.05
CA ALA A 836 43.14 -49.51 43.88
C ALA A 836 43.01 -50.99 44.23
N SER A 837 41.84 -51.40 44.70
CA SER A 837 41.58 -52.82 44.96
C SER A 837 41.46 -53.62 43.66
N GLU A 838 41.67 -54.93 43.75
CA GLU A 838 41.54 -55.86 42.61
C GLU A 838 40.11 -55.86 42.05
N GLU A 839 39.10 -55.78 42.93
CA GLU A 839 37.68 -55.67 42.56
C GLU A 839 37.34 -54.36 41.83
N GLU A 840 37.92 -53.23 42.23
CA GLU A 840 37.71 -51.94 41.55
C GLU A 840 38.38 -51.90 40.18
N LEU A 841 39.56 -52.52 40.05
CA LEU A 841 40.28 -52.61 38.78
C LEU A 841 39.54 -53.55 37.81
N GLU A 842 39.08 -54.71 38.28
CA GLU A 842 38.26 -55.63 37.47
C GLU A 842 36.93 -54.99 37.05
N ALA A 843 36.27 -54.24 37.94
CA ALA A 843 35.05 -53.51 37.62
C ALA A 843 35.29 -52.43 36.56
N ALA A 844 36.42 -51.71 36.63
CA ALA A 844 36.82 -50.73 35.61
C ALA A 844 37.16 -51.42 34.27
N GLN A 845 37.88 -52.53 34.29
CA GLN A 845 38.22 -53.31 33.09
C GLN A 845 36.97 -53.88 32.41
N GLN A 846 36.04 -54.44 33.18
CA GLN A 846 34.76 -54.91 32.63
C GLN A 846 33.90 -53.77 32.11
N ARG A 847 33.90 -52.61 32.77
CA ARG A 847 33.18 -51.42 32.30
C ARG A 847 33.75 -50.90 30.98
N VAL A 848 35.07 -50.78 30.87
CA VAL A 848 35.74 -50.36 29.64
C VAL A 848 35.49 -51.36 28.51
N LEU A 849 35.58 -52.67 28.78
CA LEU A 849 35.28 -53.70 27.79
C LEU A 849 33.82 -53.67 27.33
N LYS A 850 32.88 -53.47 28.26
CA LYS A 850 31.44 -53.43 27.97
C LYS A 850 31.03 -52.16 27.22
N GLU A 851 31.60 -51.01 27.56
CA GLU A 851 31.20 -49.71 26.98
C GLU A 851 31.95 -49.38 25.69
N THR A 852 33.19 -49.86 25.53
CA THR A 852 34.04 -49.49 24.39
C THR A 852 34.42 -50.67 23.51
N GLY A 853 34.31 -51.92 23.97
CA GLY A 853 34.81 -53.09 23.26
C GLY A 853 36.34 -53.25 23.28
N TRP A 854 37.06 -52.38 24.00
CA TRP A 854 38.51 -52.44 24.18
C TRP A 854 38.88 -52.93 25.58
N GLN A 855 40.00 -53.63 25.69
CA GLN A 855 40.54 -54.09 26.96
C GLN A 855 41.42 -53.01 27.58
N LEU A 856 41.18 -52.71 28.86
CA LEU A 856 42.02 -51.83 29.65
C LEU A 856 43.12 -52.64 30.35
N GLU A 857 44.37 -52.27 30.10
CA GLU A 857 45.52 -52.72 30.89
C GLU A 857 46.10 -51.56 31.70
N VAL A 858 46.46 -51.82 32.96
CA VAL A 858 47.13 -50.85 33.82
C VAL A 858 48.51 -51.37 34.18
N ALA A 859 49.55 -50.64 33.77
CA ALA A 859 50.94 -50.89 34.10
C ALA A 859 51.44 -49.86 35.15
N GLY A 860 52.55 -50.14 35.84
CA GLY A 860 53.14 -49.18 36.80
C GLY A 860 52.61 -49.27 38.23
N LEU A 861 51.65 -50.15 38.50
CA LEU A 861 51.29 -50.55 39.85
C LEU A 861 52.47 -51.27 40.51
N LYS A 862 53.05 -50.66 41.55
CA LYS A 862 53.94 -51.38 42.46
C LYS A 862 53.09 -52.26 43.38
N VAL A 863 52.72 -53.42 42.84
CA VAL A 863 52.64 -54.65 43.64
C VAL A 863 54.04 -54.88 44.22
N GLY A 864 54.11 -55.21 45.50
CA GLY A 864 55.38 -55.50 46.16
C GLY A 864 56.15 -56.63 45.46
N GLY A 865 57.43 -56.39 45.20
CA GLY A 865 58.43 -57.36 44.74
C GLY A 865 58.43 -57.58 43.22
N GLU A 866 59.52 -57.45 42.46
CA GLU A 866 60.93 -57.75 42.73
C GLU A 866 61.88 -56.98 41.77
N ARG A 867 63.19 -57.08 42.04
CA ARG A 867 64.32 -56.34 41.46
C ARG A 867 64.91 -56.94 40.16
N SER A 868 65.67 -56.07 39.47
CA SER A 868 66.87 -56.31 38.62
C SER A 868 66.55 -56.46 37.11
N MET A 869 67.25 -55.86 36.12
CA MET A 869 68.67 -55.47 36.01
C MET A 869 68.93 -54.50 34.80
N LYS A 870 69.81 -53.50 34.99
CA LYS A 870 70.81 -52.84 34.08
C LYS A 870 70.55 -52.59 32.55
N SER A 871 70.37 -51.30 32.22
CA SER A 871 71.20 -50.33 31.41
C SER A 871 71.90 -50.78 30.09
N PRO A 872 72.24 -49.89 29.12
CA PRO A 872 72.53 -48.44 29.21
C PRO A 872 71.85 -47.61 28.06
N GLU A 873 72.04 -46.34 27.74
CA GLU A 873 73.13 -45.37 27.92
C GLU A 873 72.64 -43.94 27.51
N SER A 874 73.05 -42.92 28.29
CA SER A 874 73.54 -41.57 27.92
C SER A 874 72.69 -40.61 27.02
N VAL A 875 72.24 -39.40 27.47
CA VAL A 875 72.96 -38.09 27.67
C VAL A 875 72.67 -37.07 26.53
N PRO A 876 72.59 -35.74 26.74
CA PRO A 876 71.97 -34.93 27.81
C PRO A 876 71.33 -33.60 27.29
N THR A 877 71.09 -32.63 28.19
CA THR A 877 70.97 -31.16 27.99
C THR A 877 69.69 -30.62 27.29
N SER A 878 69.11 -29.46 27.61
CA SER A 878 69.40 -28.40 28.58
C SER A 878 68.25 -27.37 28.53
N SER A 879 67.73 -27.05 29.70
CA SER A 879 67.37 -25.72 30.22
C SER A 879 66.49 -24.70 29.44
N ALA A 880 65.28 -24.51 29.99
CA ALA A 880 64.79 -23.25 30.56
C ALA A 880 64.39 -22.09 29.60
N PRO A 881 63.88 -20.94 30.10
CA PRO A 881 62.45 -20.71 30.41
C PRO A 881 61.93 -19.32 29.95
N VAL A 882 60.63 -19.10 29.67
CA VAL A 882 60.01 -17.74 29.58
C VAL A 882 58.48 -17.88 29.73
N GLY A 883 57.68 -17.11 30.48
CA GLY A 883 57.81 -15.89 31.29
C GLY A 883 56.39 -15.28 31.49
N PRO A 884 56.14 -14.44 32.52
CA PRO A 884 54.83 -13.83 32.79
C PRO A 884 54.59 -12.51 32.03
N VAL A 885 53.30 -12.13 31.93
CA VAL A 885 52.68 -10.80 31.68
C VAL A 885 53.38 -9.84 30.70
N ARG A 886 52.68 -9.45 29.62
CA ARG A 886 52.96 -8.21 28.89
C ARG A 886 51.87 -7.17 29.17
N SER A 887 52.18 -6.23 30.06
CA SER A 887 51.57 -4.91 30.04
C SER A 887 52.19 -4.10 28.89
N GLY A 888 51.34 -3.54 28.01
CA GLY A 888 51.74 -2.55 27.01
C GLY A 888 52.20 -3.07 25.64
N GLY A 889 51.65 -4.18 25.14
CA GLY A 889 51.94 -4.70 23.80
C GLY A 889 50.80 -4.46 22.81
N ALA A 890 51.15 -4.26 21.53
CA ALA A 890 50.20 -4.19 20.42
C ALA A 890 49.22 -5.40 20.42
N PRO A 891 47.95 -5.20 20.03
CA PRO A 891 46.90 -6.21 20.13
C PRO A 891 47.30 -7.52 19.44
N VAL A 892 46.98 -8.65 20.08
CA VAL A 892 47.32 -9.97 19.54
C VAL A 892 46.61 -10.23 18.21
N GLN A 893 47.15 -11.14 17.39
CA GLN A 893 46.59 -11.42 16.07
C GLN A 893 45.13 -11.88 16.17
N GLU A 894 44.32 -11.49 15.17
CA GLU A 894 42.87 -11.65 15.13
C GLU A 894 42.39 -13.06 15.51
N GLN A 895 43.00 -14.09 14.93
CA GLN A 895 42.62 -15.49 15.18
C GLN A 895 42.93 -15.94 16.61
N GLN A 896 43.98 -15.39 17.24
CA GLN A 896 44.32 -15.69 18.62
C GLN A 896 43.36 -14.99 19.58
N ALA A 897 43.01 -13.73 19.32
CA ALA A 897 42.05 -12.97 20.15
C ALA A 897 40.67 -13.64 20.19
N ILE A 898 40.11 -14.02 19.03
CA ILE A 898 38.80 -14.66 18.97
C ILE A 898 38.80 -16.09 19.50
N SER A 899 39.91 -16.81 19.33
CA SER A 899 40.06 -18.17 19.88
C SER A 899 40.11 -18.13 21.42
N TYR A 900 40.88 -17.19 21.98
CA TYR A 900 40.97 -16.99 23.42
C TYR A 900 39.61 -16.59 24.01
N ALA A 901 38.93 -15.61 23.40
CA ALA A 901 37.61 -15.18 23.83
C ALA A 901 36.56 -16.30 23.70
N ARG A 902 36.56 -17.06 22.60
CA ARG A 902 35.63 -18.18 22.43
C ARG A 902 35.83 -19.25 23.49
N THR A 903 37.07 -19.52 23.89
CA THR A 903 37.40 -20.51 24.93
C THR A 903 36.83 -20.11 26.29
N LEU A 904 36.91 -18.83 26.66
CA LEU A 904 36.40 -18.33 27.94
C LEU A 904 34.88 -18.11 27.93
N LEU A 905 34.28 -17.76 26.79
CA LEU A 905 32.86 -17.40 26.71
C LEU A 905 31.93 -18.58 26.38
N SER A 906 32.42 -19.64 25.72
CA SER A 906 31.55 -20.72 25.22
C SER A 906 30.82 -21.52 26.30
N GLY A 907 31.26 -21.44 27.56
CA GLY A 907 30.62 -22.12 28.70
C GLY A 907 29.66 -21.26 29.52
N LEU A 908 29.44 -19.99 29.14
CA LEU A 908 28.60 -19.06 29.92
C LEU A 908 27.13 -19.17 29.53
N ALA A 909 26.24 -19.12 30.53
CA ALA A 909 24.80 -19.22 30.30
C ALA A 909 24.30 -18.04 29.44
N GLY A 910 23.48 -18.37 28.44
CA GLY A 910 22.95 -17.40 27.48
C GLY A 910 23.98 -16.89 26.46
N PHE A 911 25.23 -17.37 26.42
CA PHE A 911 26.20 -16.97 25.38
C PHE A 911 25.85 -17.57 24.02
N LEU A 912 25.77 -16.73 22.99
CA LEU A 912 25.42 -17.16 21.63
C LEU A 912 26.66 -17.25 20.74
N LYS A 913 27.43 -16.15 20.65
CA LYS A 913 28.65 -16.09 19.83
C LYS A 913 29.49 -14.85 20.12
N VAL A 914 30.78 -14.94 19.77
CA VAL A 914 31.69 -13.80 19.73
C VAL A 914 32.15 -13.57 18.29
N GLY A 915 32.02 -12.33 17.81
CA GLY A 915 32.55 -11.86 16.54
C GLY A 915 33.67 -10.85 16.76
N MET A 916 34.26 -10.34 15.68
CA MET A 916 35.31 -9.32 15.77
C MET A 916 35.03 -8.17 14.81
N ASP A 917 35.36 -6.96 15.25
CA ASP A 917 35.49 -5.75 14.46
C ASP A 917 36.98 -5.39 14.40
N LYS A 918 37.56 -5.72 13.24
CA LYS A 918 39.00 -5.66 13.01
C LYS A 918 39.54 -4.24 12.96
N ALA A 919 38.72 -3.28 12.54
CA ALA A 919 39.15 -1.89 12.37
C ALA A 919 39.37 -1.18 13.71
N ASN A 920 38.61 -1.59 14.73
CA ASN A 920 38.61 -0.96 16.05
C ASN A 920 39.17 -1.86 17.16
N TYR A 921 39.68 -3.05 16.81
CA TYR A 921 40.14 -4.06 17.77
C TYR A 921 39.08 -4.43 18.82
N VAL A 922 37.82 -4.60 18.39
CA VAL A 922 36.70 -4.95 19.28
C VAL A 922 36.22 -6.38 19.04
N LEU A 923 36.06 -7.16 20.11
CA LEU A 923 35.37 -8.45 20.11
C LEU A 923 33.91 -8.24 20.50
N ARG A 924 32.98 -8.55 19.59
CA ARG A 924 31.53 -8.37 19.82
C ARG A 924 30.91 -9.65 20.33
N ALA A 925 30.67 -9.74 21.64
CA ALA A 925 30.00 -10.87 22.27
C ALA A 925 28.47 -10.70 22.19
N ARG A 926 27.76 -11.81 21.96
CA ARG A 926 26.29 -11.88 21.90
C ARG A 926 25.78 -12.81 22.96
N PHE A 927 24.80 -12.33 23.72
CA PHE A 927 24.07 -13.09 24.72
C PHE A 927 22.56 -12.96 24.49
N GLU A 928 21.79 -13.95 24.93
CA GLU A 928 20.32 -13.94 24.87
C GLU A 928 19.72 -12.79 25.69
N PHE A 929 20.27 -12.54 26.87
CA PHE A 929 19.92 -11.41 27.75
C PHE A 929 21.16 -10.53 28.01
N PRO A 930 21.44 -9.55 27.13
CA PRO A 930 22.66 -8.73 27.16
C PRO A 930 22.91 -8.00 28.48
N GLU A 931 21.87 -7.41 29.08
CA GLU A 931 21.99 -6.64 30.33
C GLU A 931 22.39 -7.53 31.51
N VAL A 932 21.79 -8.71 31.62
CA VAL A 932 22.14 -9.71 32.64
C VAL A 932 23.55 -10.25 32.40
N ALA A 933 23.91 -10.53 31.15
CA ALA A 933 25.25 -10.99 30.80
C ALA A 933 26.33 -9.95 31.11
N GLN A 934 26.05 -8.66 30.90
CA GLN A 934 26.96 -7.56 31.23
C GLN A 934 27.25 -7.50 32.73
N GLN A 935 26.21 -7.66 33.56
CA GLN A 935 26.33 -7.64 35.01
C GLN A 935 26.97 -8.92 35.56
N ARG A 936 26.62 -10.09 35.00
CA ARG A 936 27.01 -11.41 35.51
C ARG A 936 28.42 -11.84 35.08
N TYR A 937 28.90 -11.40 33.90
CA TYR A 937 30.15 -11.89 33.31
C TYR A 937 31.20 -10.79 33.04
N GLY A 938 31.02 -9.57 33.58
CA GLY A 938 31.92 -8.43 33.39
C GLY A 938 33.40 -8.73 33.66
N ALA A 939 33.71 -9.52 34.70
CA ALA A 939 35.08 -9.90 35.04
C ALA A 939 35.75 -10.78 33.96
N ILE A 940 34.98 -11.63 33.27
CA ILE A 940 35.49 -12.48 32.20
C ILE A 940 35.76 -11.67 30.94
N PHE A 941 34.90 -10.68 30.64
CA PHE A 941 35.16 -9.74 29.54
C PHE A 941 36.45 -8.97 29.78
N GLN A 942 36.63 -8.40 30.98
CA GLN A 942 37.84 -7.68 31.35
C GLN A 942 39.09 -8.56 31.25
N GLN A 943 39.03 -9.83 31.66
CA GLN A 943 40.15 -10.77 31.51
C GLN A 943 40.54 -11.01 30.04
N ILE A 944 39.56 -11.08 29.15
CA ILE A 944 39.80 -11.22 27.70
C ILE A 944 40.47 -9.96 27.16
N GLU A 945 40.00 -8.78 27.56
CA GLU A 945 40.57 -7.50 27.14
C GLU A 945 42.02 -7.35 27.58
N GLU A 946 42.32 -7.65 28.85
CA GLU A 946 43.67 -7.56 29.42
C GLU A 946 44.64 -8.56 28.79
N SER A 947 44.16 -9.75 28.41
CA SER A 947 45.00 -10.83 27.87
C SER A 947 45.24 -10.72 26.36
N THR A 948 44.32 -10.08 25.63
CA THR A 948 44.37 -10.00 24.16
C THR A 948 44.68 -8.60 23.64
N GLY A 949 44.39 -7.56 24.42
CA GLY A 949 44.43 -6.17 23.99
C GLY A 949 43.26 -5.77 23.08
N TRP A 950 42.23 -6.61 22.94
CA TRP A 950 41.01 -6.33 22.19
C TRP A 950 39.86 -6.03 23.14
N THR A 951 39.14 -4.93 22.93
CA THR A 951 37.99 -4.54 23.77
C THR A 951 36.79 -5.46 23.52
N VAL A 952 36.13 -5.96 24.55
CA VAL A 952 34.95 -6.81 24.45
C VAL A 952 33.69 -5.95 24.60
N GLN A 953 32.82 -5.97 23.61
CA GLN A 953 31.54 -5.26 23.63
C GLN A 953 30.39 -6.23 23.45
N ILE A 954 29.33 -6.07 24.25
CA ILE A 954 28.09 -6.82 24.04
C ILE A 954 27.28 -6.13 22.95
N TYR A 955 26.88 -6.89 21.93
CA TYR A 955 26.11 -6.33 20.81
C TYR A 955 25.19 -7.36 20.15
N PRO A 956 23.85 -7.15 20.11
CA PRO A 956 23.15 -5.94 20.53
C PRO A 956 23.03 -5.82 22.06
N LEU A 957 22.75 -4.60 22.55
CA LEU A 957 22.49 -4.33 23.98
C LEU A 957 21.05 -4.70 24.40
N THR A 958 20.18 -5.00 23.43
CA THR A 958 18.79 -5.42 23.66
C THR A 958 18.65 -6.92 23.45
N PRO A 959 17.90 -7.64 24.30
CA PRO A 959 17.59 -9.06 24.09
C PRO A 959 16.74 -9.27 22.83
N SER A 960 16.72 -10.49 22.29
CA SER A 960 15.84 -10.81 21.17
C SER A 960 14.39 -10.98 21.64
N GLN A 961 13.45 -10.59 20.77
CA GLN A 961 12.02 -10.79 21.02
C GLN A 961 11.69 -12.25 21.29
N GLU A 962 12.30 -13.17 20.55
CA GLU A 962 12.08 -14.60 20.69
C GLU A 962 12.57 -15.14 22.04
N ALA A 963 13.70 -14.63 22.56
CA ALA A 963 14.23 -15.06 23.86
C ALA A 963 13.31 -14.60 25.00
N LEU A 964 12.80 -13.37 24.95
CA LEU A 964 11.84 -12.84 25.92
C LEU A 964 10.50 -13.57 25.89
N VAL A 965 9.98 -13.86 24.69
CA VAL A 965 8.72 -14.61 24.53
C VAL A 965 8.87 -16.05 25.01
N ALA A 966 9.97 -16.73 24.66
CA ALA A 966 10.22 -18.10 25.10
C ALA A 966 10.33 -18.19 26.63
N MET A 967 11.07 -17.26 27.24
CA MET A 967 11.21 -17.20 28.69
C MET A 967 9.88 -16.86 29.38
N ALA A 968 9.04 -16.01 28.77
CA ALA A 968 7.75 -15.63 29.33
C ALA A 968 6.78 -16.82 29.33
N HIS A 969 6.78 -17.62 28.27
CA HIS A 969 5.98 -18.85 28.20
C HIS A 969 6.49 -19.94 29.13
N SER A 970 7.81 -20.13 29.26
CA SER A 970 8.36 -21.16 30.15
C SER A 970 8.13 -20.88 31.63
N MET A 971 7.85 -19.62 31.97
CA MET A 971 7.60 -19.17 33.34
C MET A 971 6.10 -19.05 33.68
N LEU A 972 5.18 -19.47 32.80
CA LEU A 972 3.75 -19.43 33.12
C LEU A 972 3.41 -20.46 34.21
N PRO A 973 2.70 -20.06 35.28
CA PRO A 973 2.24 -20.99 36.31
C PRO A 973 1.32 -22.08 35.77
N ASP A 974 1.35 -23.25 36.43
CA ASP A 974 0.45 -24.35 36.13
C ASP A 974 -1.03 -23.92 36.23
N GLY A 975 -1.82 -24.25 35.21
CA GLY A 975 -3.23 -23.86 35.13
C GLY A 975 -3.50 -22.55 34.37
N LEU A 976 -2.45 -21.85 33.93
CA LEU A 976 -2.55 -20.72 32.99
C LEU A 976 -2.07 -21.10 31.60
N GLU A 977 -2.87 -20.75 30.61
CA GLU A 977 -2.54 -20.89 29.19
C GLU A 977 -2.46 -19.50 28.55
N ALA A 978 -1.40 -19.22 27.80
CA ALA A 978 -1.27 -17.95 27.08
C ALA A 978 -2.24 -17.89 25.89
N LEU A 979 -3.05 -16.83 25.85
CA LEU A 979 -3.90 -16.46 24.73
C LEU A 979 -3.13 -15.56 23.76
N GLY A 980 -2.59 -16.18 22.71
CA GLY A 980 -1.85 -15.49 21.67
C GLY A 980 -0.37 -15.23 22.04
N ARG A 981 0.32 -14.48 21.16
CA ARG A 981 1.73 -14.13 21.38
C ARG A 981 1.85 -13.04 22.45
N PRO A 982 2.77 -13.19 23.42
CA PRO A 982 3.09 -12.14 24.38
C PRO A 982 3.45 -10.82 23.67
N SER A 983 2.86 -9.73 24.15
CA SER A 983 3.15 -8.38 23.68
C SER A 983 4.40 -7.85 24.37
N ILE A 984 5.41 -7.41 23.61
CA ILE A 984 6.61 -6.81 24.18
C ILE A 984 6.51 -5.28 24.12
N TYR A 985 6.66 -4.65 25.27
CA TYR A 985 6.68 -3.22 25.46
C TYR A 985 8.13 -2.77 25.72
N TRP A 986 8.82 -2.45 24.63
CA TRP A 986 10.25 -2.12 24.63
C TRP A 986 10.59 -0.83 25.39
N ASP A 987 9.65 0.09 25.49
CA ASP A 987 9.78 1.38 26.18
C ASP A 987 9.81 1.25 27.71
N ARG A 988 9.24 0.16 28.24
CA ARG A 988 9.16 -0.13 29.69
C ARG A 988 9.83 -1.44 30.11
N ASN A 989 10.55 -2.10 29.20
CA ASN A 989 11.14 -3.42 29.39
C ASN A 989 10.14 -4.45 29.96
N THR A 990 8.93 -4.51 29.41
CA THR A 990 7.85 -5.37 29.90
C THR A 990 7.34 -6.33 28.83
N VAL A 991 7.09 -7.58 29.22
CA VAL A 991 6.41 -8.60 28.40
C VAL A 991 5.03 -8.84 28.98
N GLY A 992 3.98 -8.50 28.22
CA GLY A 992 2.60 -8.74 28.58
C GLY A 992 2.06 -10.04 27.98
N VAL A 993 1.55 -10.94 28.82
CA VAL A 993 0.89 -12.18 28.42
C VAL A 993 -0.58 -12.10 28.80
N LEU A 994 -1.46 -12.23 27.80
CA LEU A 994 -2.86 -12.48 28.09
C LEU A 994 -3.01 -13.98 28.38
N CYS A 995 -3.59 -14.33 29.51
CA CYS A 995 -3.71 -15.70 29.98
C CYS A 995 -5.18 -16.09 30.12
N LYS A 996 -5.47 -17.38 29.94
CA LYS A 996 -6.75 -18.01 30.25
C LYS A 996 -6.53 -19.08 31.32
N GLY A 997 -7.51 -19.24 32.20
CA GLY A 997 -7.48 -20.22 33.27
C GLY A 997 -7.34 -19.58 34.64
N SER A 998 -6.91 -20.37 35.61
CA SER A 998 -6.78 -19.94 36.99
C SER A 998 -5.52 -20.48 37.64
N ALA A 999 -4.81 -19.64 38.39
CA ALA A 999 -3.64 -20.02 39.16
C ALA A 999 -3.64 -19.36 40.54
N GLU A 1000 -2.83 -19.89 41.44
CA GLU A 1000 -2.61 -19.29 42.74
C GLU A 1000 -1.79 -18.00 42.64
N VAL A 1001 -2.14 -17.02 43.48
CA VAL A 1001 -1.49 -15.70 43.51
C VAL A 1001 0.03 -15.82 43.71
N GLU A 1002 0.48 -16.72 44.57
CA GLU A 1002 1.89 -16.89 44.92
C GLU A 1002 2.72 -17.41 43.72
N ALA A 1003 2.17 -18.33 42.93
CA ALA A 1003 2.82 -18.87 41.74
C ALA A 1003 2.98 -17.81 40.63
N VAL A 1004 1.98 -16.92 40.48
CA VAL A 1004 2.05 -15.79 39.53
C VAL A 1004 3.15 -14.81 39.94
N TYR A 1005 3.26 -14.45 41.22
CA TYR A 1005 4.32 -13.56 41.69
C TYR A 1005 5.72 -14.18 41.57
N GLU A 1006 5.85 -15.48 41.83
CA GLU A 1006 7.13 -16.18 41.70
C GLU A 1006 7.62 -16.22 40.25
N ALA A 1007 6.72 -16.51 39.30
CA ALA A 1007 6.98 -16.44 37.87
C ALA A 1007 7.46 -15.06 37.42
N GLN A 1008 6.79 -13.99 37.86
CA GLN A 1008 7.17 -12.60 37.51
C GLN A 1008 8.55 -12.23 38.05
N ARG A 1009 8.87 -12.67 39.27
CA ARG A 1009 10.17 -12.40 39.92
C ARG A 1009 11.30 -13.18 39.27
N GLN A 1010 11.11 -14.45 38.93
CA GLN A 1010 12.11 -15.27 38.24
C GLN A 1010 12.38 -14.75 36.82
N PHE A 1011 11.32 -14.36 36.11
CA PHE A 1011 11.45 -13.75 34.80
C PHE A 1011 12.30 -12.46 34.85
N ALA A 1012 12.04 -11.58 35.82
CA ALA A 1012 12.84 -10.36 36.02
C ALA A 1012 14.30 -10.64 36.38
N ALA A 1013 14.57 -11.67 37.18
CA ALA A 1013 15.94 -12.01 37.57
C ALA A 1013 16.78 -12.59 36.42
N GLU A 1014 16.18 -13.36 35.50
CA GLU A 1014 16.92 -13.99 34.40
C GLU A 1014 17.01 -13.12 33.15
N THR A 1015 16.11 -12.14 32.99
CA THR A 1015 16.03 -11.33 31.76
C THR A 1015 16.32 -9.85 31.97
N ALA A 1016 16.23 -9.34 33.22
CA ALA A 1016 16.13 -7.93 33.57
C ALA A 1016 14.84 -7.23 33.07
N TRP A 1017 13.85 -7.99 32.58
CA TRP A 1017 12.59 -7.49 32.05
C TRP A 1017 11.41 -7.91 32.93
N THR A 1018 10.33 -7.14 32.94
CA THR A 1018 9.14 -7.40 33.75
C THR A 1018 8.12 -8.26 33.00
N LEU A 1019 7.46 -9.19 33.69
CA LEU A 1019 6.38 -10.02 33.11
C LEU A 1019 5.03 -9.55 33.66
N GLU A 1020 4.12 -9.12 32.79
CA GLU A 1020 2.74 -8.78 33.14
C GLU A 1020 1.80 -9.87 32.63
N MET A 1021 1.04 -10.50 33.52
CA MET A 1021 0.01 -11.49 33.14
C MET A 1021 -1.39 -10.89 33.36
N GLN A 1022 -2.27 -10.99 32.36
CA GLN A 1022 -3.61 -10.40 32.37
C GLN A 1022 -4.67 -11.41 31.93
N GLY A 1023 -5.95 -11.22 32.27
CA GLY A 1023 -7.06 -12.07 31.79
C GLY A 1023 -7.27 -13.40 32.54
N MET A 1024 -6.46 -13.68 33.57
CA MET A 1024 -6.56 -14.88 34.43
C MET A 1024 -7.47 -14.68 35.65
N THR A 1025 -7.97 -15.79 36.21
CA THR A 1025 -8.69 -15.79 37.50
C THR A 1025 -7.74 -16.22 38.61
N LEU A 1026 -7.51 -15.34 39.60
CA LEU A 1026 -6.62 -15.66 40.72
C LEU A 1026 -7.35 -16.42 41.82
N GLN A 1027 -6.80 -17.57 42.24
CA GLN A 1027 -7.31 -18.32 43.38
C GLN A 1027 -6.53 -17.92 44.63
N SER A 1028 -7.24 -17.51 45.69
CA SER A 1028 -6.64 -17.33 47.01
C SER A 1028 -6.40 -18.72 47.62
N GLY A 1029 -5.14 -19.09 47.83
CA GLY A 1029 -4.77 -20.37 48.45
C GLY A 1029 -5.39 -20.55 49.85
N PRO A 1030 -5.51 -21.79 50.35
CA PRO A 1030 -6.06 -22.07 51.66
C PRO A 1030 -5.19 -21.46 52.77
N ILE A 1031 -5.83 -20.72 53.67
CA ILE A 1031 -5.21 -20.15 54.88
C ILE A 1031 -4.63 -21.29 55.72
N SER A 1032 -3.31 -21.41 55.74
CA SER A 1032 -2.59 -22.27 56.69
C SER A 1032 -2.76 -21.72 58.11
N LYS A 1033 -2.89 -22.64 59.07
CA LYS A 1033 -3.28 -22.40 60.48
C LYS A 1033 -2.30 -21.62 61.36
N ASP A 1034 -1.25 -21.03 60.79
CA ASP A 1034 -0.25 -20.26 61.55
C ASP A 1034 -0.11 -18.82 61.02
N GLY A 1035 -1.22 -18.10 60.85
CA GLY A 1035 -1.36 -16.65 61.09
C GLY A 1035 -0.25 -15.67 60.66
N ARG A 1036 0.55 -15.96 59.63
CA ARG A 1036 1.55 -15.04 59.06
C ARG A 1036 1.33 -14.93 57.57
N GLN A 1037 0.75 -13.81 57.14
CA GLN A 1037 0.88 -13.35 55.76
C GLN A 1037 2.31 -12.84 55.56
N LEU A 1038 2.98 -13.35 54.53
CA LEU A 1038 4.24 -12.82 54.03
C LEU A 1038 3.94 -11.52 53.27
N GLU A 1039 4.33 -10.39 53.85
CA GLU A 1039 4.47 -9.13 53.09
C GLU A 1039 5.73 -9.21 52.21
N PRO A 1040 5.70 -8.76 50.93
CA PRO A 1040 6.90 -8.35 50.24
C PRO A 1040 7.33 -6.96 50.74
N GLU A 1041 8.57 -6.87 51.23
CA GLU A 1041 9.20 -5.63 51.68
C GLU A 1041 9.15 -4.53 50.61
N LEU A 1042 8.49 -3.41 50.93
CA LEU A 1042 8.64 -2.14 50.24
C LEU A 1042 9.99 -1.52 50.62
N SER A 1043 10.81 -1.19 49.62
CA SER A 1043 11.90 -0.22 49.81
C SER A 1043 11.30 1.16 50.06
N PRO A 1044 11.73 1.91 51.09
CA PRO A 1044 11.09 3.15 51.50
C PRO A 1044 11.60 4.31 50.66
N ASN A 1045 10.70 4.99 49.95
CA ASN A 1045 10.69 6.45 49.96
C ASN A 1045 9.44 7.04 49.30
N GLN A 1046 8.90 8.03 50.01
CA GLN A 1046 7.93 9.04 49.56
C GLN A 1046 6.45 8.65 49.65
N GLU A 1047 5.99 8.49 50.89
CA GLU A 1047 4.72 9.11 51.29
C GLU A 1047 4.84 10.63 51.14
N GLN A 1048 3.86 11.25 50.48
CA GLN A 1048 3.07 12.32 51.10
C GLN A 1048 1.87 12.71 50.22
N THR A 1049 0.69 12.57 50.83
CA THR A 1049 -0.57 13.32 50.58
C THR A 1049 -1.22 13.10 49.22
N VAL A 1050 -2.47 12.64 49.11
CA VAL A 1050 -3.67 13.35 49.57
C VAL A 1050 -4.78 12.34 49.91
N GLU A 1051 -5.33 12.47 51.11
CA GLU A 1051 -6.61 11.89 51.51
C GLU A 1051 -7.79 12.62 50.85
N GLU A 1052 -8.91 11.90 50.78
CA GLU A 1052 -10.29 12.37 50.85
C GLU A 1052 -11.18 12.25 49.60
N GLN A 1053 -12.07 11.24 49.74
CA GLN A 1053 -13.51 11.29 49.49
C GLN A 1053 -14.02 11.02 48.06
N THR A 1054 -14.37 9.74 47.83
CA THR A 1054 -15.67 9.43 47.22
C THR A 1054 -16.34 8.31 47.99
N GLN A 1055 -17.47 8.67 48.61
CA GLN A 1055 -18.41 7.80 49.30
C GLN A 1055 -19.10 6.82 48.34
N GLU A 1056 -19.54 5.74 48.96
CA GLU A 1056 -20.31 4.62 48.45
C GLU A 1056 -21.49 4.97 47.54
N ALA A 1057 -21.71 4.12 46.52
CA ALA A 1057 -23.04 3.62 46.20
C ALA A 1057 -22.93 2.24 45.53
N SER A 1058 -23.32 1.19 46.24
CA SER A 1058 -23.63 -0.12 45.65
C SER A 1058 -24.83 0.00 44.68
N PRO A 1059 -24.90 -0.78 43.58
CA PRO A 1059 -26.12 -0.87 42.81
C PRO A 1059 -27.08 -1.83 43.53
N MET A 1060 -28.14 -1.27 44.10
CA MET A 1060 -29.37 -2.00 44.35
C MET A 1060 -29.94 -2.47 43.00
N LEU A 1061 -30.10 -3.78 42.84
CA LEU A 1061 -31.02 -4.37 41.88
C LEU A 1061 -32.44 -3.95 42.26
N VAL A 1062 -33.02 -3.05 41.48
CA VAL A 1062 -34.48 -2.88 41.40
C VAL A 1062 -34.85 -3.21 39.95
N GLU A 1063 -35.50 -4.36 39.77
CA GLU A 1063 -36.28 -4.62 38.57
C GLU A 1063 -37.45 -3.62 38.57
N GLU A 1064 -37.33 -2.56 37.77
CA GLU A 1064 -38.47 -1.71 37.43
C GLU A 1064 -39.15 -2.21 36.15
N ASP A 1065 -40.48 -2.24 36.24
CA ASP A 1065 -41.48 -2.78 35.34
C ASP A 1065 -41.28 -2.37 33.84
N PRO A 1066 -41.18 -3.31 32.88
CA PRO A 1066 -40.98 -3.01 31.46
C PRO A 1066 -42.15 -2.29 30.77
N GLY A 1067 -43.25 -2.03 31.49
CA GLY A 1067 -44.46 -1.38 30.96
C GLY A 1067 -44.40 0.14 30.75
N ALA A 1068 -43.34 0.83 31.20
CA ALA A 1068 -43.25 2.31 31.14
C ALA A 1068 -42.21 2.87 30.14
N ARG A 1069 -41.47 2.00 29.42
CA ARG A 1069 -40.42 2.44 28.48
C ARG A 1069 -41.00 2.69 27.10
N VAL A 1070 -40.64 3.83 26.51
CA VAL A 1070 -40.95 4.10 25.09
C VAL A 1070 -40.12 3.19 24.18
N SER A 1071 -40.50 3.07 22.90
CA SER A 1071 -39.77 2.20 21.96
C SER A 1071 -38.31 2.65 21.81
N GLN A 1072 -37.41 1.73 21.42
CA GLN A 1072 -35.99 2.04 21.20
C GLN A 1072 -35.82 3.24 20.24
N VAL A 1073 -36.61 3.25 19.17
CA VAL A 1073 -36.62 4.33 18.18
C VAL A 1073 -37.07 5.66 18.79
N GLN A 1074 -38.09 5.64 19.65
CA GLN A 1074 -38.56 6.84 20.34
C GLN A 1074 -37.55 7.34 21.38
N ALA A 1075 -36.85 6.44 22.07
CA ALA A 1075 -35.82 6.79 23.04
C ALA A 1075 -34.59 7.41 22.36
N MET A 1076 -34.14 6.84 21.24
CA MET A 1076 -33.06 7.41 20.42
C MET A 1076 -33.46 8.76 19.81
N ALA A 1077 -34.68 8.87 19.27
CA ALA A 1077 -35.18 10.14 18.73
C ALA A 1077 -35.23 11.23 19.80
N LYS A 1078 -35.66 10.89 21.02
CA LYS A 1078 -35.72 11.85 22.13
C LYS A 1078 -34.34 12.25 22.65
N ALA A 1079 -33.40 11.30 22.70
CA ALA A 1079 -32.01 11.60 23.01
C ALA A 1079 -31.37 12.49 21.94
N SER A 1080 -31.64 12.23 20.66
CA SER A 1080 -31.19 13.06 19.54
C SER A 1080 -31.81 14.46 19.55
N GLU A 1081 -33.05 14.61 19.99
CA GLU A 1081 -33.73 15.90 20.14
C GLU A 1081 -33.13 16.71 21.30
N LEU A 1082 -32.97 16.10 22.48
CA LEU A 1082 -32.46 16.79 23.68
C LEU A 1082 -30.96 17.09 23.62
N LEU A 1083 -30.22 16.41 22.74
CA LEU A 1083 -28.79 16.60 22.50
C LEU A 1083 -28.50 17.11 21.08
N SER A 1084 -29.49 17.70 20.39
CA SER A 1084 -29.34 18.15 19.00
C SER A 1084 -28.29 19.25 18.80
N ASP A 1085 -28.01 20.00 19.86
CA ASP A 1085 -27.01 21.07 19.94
C ASP A 1085 -25.69 20.61 20.58
N ALA A 1086 -25.57 19.33 20.96
CA ALA A 1086 -24.36 18.78 21.54
C ALA A 1086 -23.35 18.42 20.43
N GLU A 1087 -22.52 19.39 20.05
CA GLU A 1087 -21.51 19.25 18.98
C GLU A 1087 -20.47 18.15 19.22
N ASP A 1088 -20.32 17.69 20.46
CA ASP A 1088 -19.38 16.66 20.88
C ASP A 1088 -19.97 15.25 20.95
N LEU A 1089 -21.29 15.10 20.75
CA LEU A 1089 -21.96 13.80 20.61
C LEU A 1089 -21.86 13.31 19.16
N TYR A 1090 -21.28 12.13 18.95
CA TYR A 1090 -21.09 11.59 17.60
C TYR A 1090 -21.79 10.25 17.35
N GLN A 1091 -22.29 9.59 18.39
CA GLN A 1091 -23.06 8.35 18.24
C GLN A 1091 -24.00 8.12 19.42
N ILE A 1092 -25.20 7.61 19.11
CA ILE A 1092 -26.20 7.13 20.07
C ILE A 1092 -26.45 5.66 19.77
N GLY A 1093 -26.17 4.79 20.71
CA GLY A 1093 -26.46 3.35 20.67
C GLY A 1093 -27.52 2.97 21.69
N VAL A 1094 -28.01 1.74 21.62
CA VAL A 1094 -29.04 1.21 22.52
C VAL A 1094 -28.65 -0.20 22.96
N ASP A 1095 -28.63 -0.41 24.27
CA ASP A 1095 -28.60 -1.75 24.86
C ASP A 1095 -30.02 -2.11 25.35
N ALA A 1096 -30.74 -2.81 24.48
CA ALA A 1096 -32.11 -3.24 24.72
C ALA A 1096 -32.27 -4.18 25.92
N ARG A 1097 -31.24 -4.96 26.24
CA ARG A 1097 -31.28 -5.95 27.33
C ARG A 1097 -31.07 -5.28 28.68
N ARG A 1098 -30.21 -4.28 28.74
CA ARG A 1098 -29.93 -3.48 29.95
C ARG A 1098 -30.87 -2.27 30.10
N GLY A 1099 -31.61 -1.93 29.05
CA GLY A 1099 -32.54 -0.81 29.05
C GLY A 1099 -31.85 0.55 29.11
N CYS A 1100 -30.69 0.70 28.46
CA CYS A 1100 -29.93 1.94 28.45
C CYS A 1100 -29.53 2.40 27.03
N LEU A 1101 -29.44 3.71 26.86
CA LEU A 1101 -28.85 4.39 25.71
C LEU A 1101 -27.36 4.58 25.96
N TRP A 1102 -26.54 4.23 24.97
CA TRP A 1102 -25.09 4.42 24.99
C TRP A 1102 -24.75 5.66 24.21
N LEU A 1103 -24.24 6.68 24.89
CA LEU A 1103 -23.88 7.94 24.26
C LEU A 1103 -22.37 8.02 24.10
N HIS A 1104 -21.94 8.29 22.87
CA HIS A 1104 -20.53 8.46 22.54
C HIS A 1104 -20.24 9.94 22.31
N PHE A 1105 -19.51 10.51 23.26
CA PHE A 1105 -18.99 11.86 23.17
C PHE A 1105 -17.50 11.83 22.90
N TYR A 1106 -16.98 12.82 22.18
CA TYR A 1106 -15.52 12.95 21.99
C TYR A 1106 -14.78 13.08 23.33
N PHE A 1107 -15.40 13.74 24.31
CA PHE A 1107 -14.89 13.96 25.67
C PHE A 1107 -15.92 13.52 26.72
N PRO A 1108 -15.94 12.22 27.11
CA PRO A 1108 -16.97 11.66 27.98
C PRO A 1108 -17.08 12.36 29.36
N GLN A 1109 -15.96 12.76 29.97
CA GLN A 1109 -15.96 13.47 31.25
C GLN A 1109 -16.49 14.91 31.14
N GLY A 1110 -16.11 15.65 30.09
CA GLY A 1110 -16.66 16.98 29.82
C GLY A 1110 -18.17 16.93 29.57
N ALA A 1111 -18.63 15.93 28.81
CA ALA A 1111 -20.04 15.68 28.54
C ALA A 1111 -20.84 15.31 29.81
N ARG A 1112 -20.25 14.53 30.74
CA ARG A 1112 -20.87 14.20 32.04
C ARG A 1112 -21.28 15.44 32.82
N VAL A 1113 -20.44 16.46 32.82
CA VAL A 1113 -20.71 17.70 33.55
C VAL A 1113 -21.65 18.61 32.75
N ARG A 1114 -21.36 18.80 31.45
CA ARG A 1114 -22.06 19.76 30.59
C ARG A 1114 -23.52 19.39 30.32
N TYR A 1115 -23.81 18.10 30.17
CA TYR A 1115 -25.14 17.61 29.78
C TYR A 1115 -25.82 16.76 30.85
N ALA A 1116 -25.33 16.77 32.09
CA ALA A 1116 -25.88 15.99 33.22
C ALA A 1116 -27.41 16.08 33.33
N GLN A 1117 -27.95 17.30 33.27
CA GLN A 1117 -29.39 17.56 33.37
C GLN A 1117 -30.17 16.98 32.19
N ARG A 1118 -29.58 16.95 30.99
CA ARG A 1118 -30.22 16.43 29.78
C ARG A 1118 -30.23 14.90 29.80
N PHE A 1119 -29.18 14.25 30.32
CA PHE A 1119 -29.18 12.80 30.52
C PHE A 1119 -30.26 12.36 31.51
N LEU A 1120 -30.50 13.13 32.57
CA LEU A 1120 -31.61 12.89 33.50
C LEU A 1120 -32.97 13.06 32.81
N GLN A 1121 -33.16 14.10 31.99
CA GLN A 1121 -34.38 14.31 31.22
C GLN A 1121 -34.65 13.19 30.20
N ILE A 1122 -33.62 12.68 29.54
CA ILE A 1122 -33.74 11.52 28.64
C ILE A 1122 -34.24 10.30 29.44
N LYS A 1123 -33.65 10.04 30.61
CA LYS A 1123 -34.07 8.93 31.47
C LYS A 1123 -35.51 9.08 31.96
N GLU A 1124 -35.91 10.26 32.41
CA GLU A 1124 -37.27 10.53 32.91
C GLU A 1124 -38.33 10.45 31.80
N GLN A 1125 -38.04 10.92 30.59
CA GLN A 1125 -39.03 10.99 29.51
C GLN A 1125 -39.13 9.71 28.68
N THR A 1126 -38.11 8.85 28.72
CA THR A 1126 -38.07 7.62 27.91
C THR A 1126 -38.14 6.35 28.74
N GLY A 1127 -37.76 6.42 30.02
CA GLY A 1127 -37.58 5.25 30.89
C GLY A 1127 -36.30 4.45 30.60
N TRP A 1128 -35.43 4.93 29.70
CA TRP A 1128 -34.14 4.31 29.37
C TRP A 1128 -33.01 4.94 30.16
N GLY A 1129 -32.15 4.12 30.78
CA GLY A 1129 -30.92 4.60 31.40
C GLY A 1129 -29.98 5.26 30.37
N VAL A 1130 -29.04 6.09 30.81
CA VAL A 1130 -28.04 6.72 29.92
C VAL A 1130 -26.65 6.38 30.43
N GLU A 1131 -25.86 5.70 29.61
CA GLU A 1131 -24.46 5.37 29.87
C GLU A 1131 -23.55 6.06 28.84
N LEU A 1132 -22.39 6.55 29.31
CA LEU A 1132 -21.39 7.19 28.45
C LEU A 1132 -20.24 6.23 28.22
N HIS A 1133 -19.78 6.14 26.98
CA HIS A 1133 -18.62 5.35 26.65
C HIS A 1133 -17.34 6.04 27.18
N GLU A 1134 -16.58 5.37 28.06
CA GLU A 1134 -15.48 5.98 28.84
C GLU A 1134 -14.22 6.33 28.03
N ARG A 1135 -14.06 5.78 26.81
CA ARG A 1135 -12.87 6.05 25.99
C ARG A 1135 -12.97 7.42 25.33
N VAL A 1136 -11.99 8.27 25.63
CA VAL A 1136 -11.79 9.58 24.98
C VAL A 1136 -11.29 9.39 23.55
N HIS A 1137 -11.83 10.17 22.62
CA HIS A 1137 -11.42 10.09 21.24
C HIS A 1137 -10.05 10.76 21.04
N VAL A 1138 -8.98 9.96 21.01
CA VAL A 1138 -7.57 10.40 21.00
C VAL A 1138 -7.28 11.44 19.91
N LYS A 1139 -7.83 11.27 18.70
CA LYS A 1139 -7.65 12.23 17.60
C LYS A 1139 -8.34 13.58 17.87
N ALA A 1140 -9.52 13.56 18.51
CA ALA A 1140 -10.24 14.79 18.88
C ALA A 1140 -9.53 15.51 20.03
N LEU A 1141 -8.97 14.76 20.98
CA LEU A 1141 -8.13 15.26 22.07
C LEU A 1141 -6.88 15.98 21.55
N ILE A 1142 -6.14 15.33 20.64
CA ILE A 1142 -4.95 15.91 19.99
C ILE A 1142 -5.33 17.17 19.20
N ASN A 1143 -6.42 17.14 18.43
CA ASN A 1143 -6.85 18.28 17.61
C ASN A 1143 -7.30 19.47 18.47
N THR A 1144 -8.00 19.21 19.57
CA THR A 1144 -8.44 20.26 20.51
C THR A 1144 -7.26 20.93 21.18
N ALA A 1145 -6.24 20.15 21.58
CA ALA A 1145 -5.00 20.69 22.10
C ALA A 1145 -4.23 21.51 21.04
N ARG A 1146 -4.15 21.02 19.79
CA ARG A 1146 -3.46 21.71 18.69
C ARG A 1146 -4.11 23.05 18.32
N ARG A 1147 -5.43 23.15 18.38
CA ARG A 1147 -6.15 24.42 18.12
C ARG A 1147 -5.83 25.52 19.14
N LEU A 1148 -5.42 25.14 20.35
CA LEU A 1148 -5.08 26.06 21.43
C LEU A 1148 -3.58 26.44 21.43
N ILE A 1149 -2.78 25.83 20.55
CA ILE A 1149 -1.36 26.14 20.39
C ILE A 1149 -1.22 27.19 19.27
N PRO A 1150 -0.60 28.37 19.52
CA PRO A 1150 -0.40 29.40 18.50
C PRO A 1150 0.41 28.88 17.30
N ILE A 1151 0.13 29.42 16.11
CA ILE A 1151 0.78 29.04 14.84
C ILE A 1151 2.31 29.21 14.91
N ASP A 1152 2.77 30.17 15.71
CA ASP A 1152 4.18 30.53 15.92
C ASP A 1152 4.94 29.50 16.77
N ALA A 1153 4.22 28.64 17.50
CA ALA A 1153 4.79 27.55 18.30
C ALA A 1153 4.80 26.26 17.48
N ARG A 1154 5.97 25.89 16.96
CA ARG A 1154 6.13 24.68 16.14
C ARG A 1154 6.20 23.44 17.02
N ILE A 1155 5.16 22.62 16.99
CA ILE A 1155 5.14 21.30 17.64
C ILE A 1155 6.15 20.37 16.95
N ILE A 1156 6.94 19.64 17.74
CA ILE A 1156 7.93 18.67 17.28
C ILE A 1156 7.54 17.29 17.80
N GLY A 1157 7.40 16.34 16.87
CA GLY A 1157 7.06 14.96 17.18
C GLY A 1157 5.58 14.74 17.49
N THR A 1158 5.26 13.51 17.87
CA THR A 1158 3.93 13.10 18.32
C THR A 1158 3.71 13.49 19.78
N PRO A 1159 2.51 13.99 20.14
CA PRO A 1159 2.20 14.29 21.54
C PRO A 1159 2.26 13.02 22.38
N GLN A 1160 2.83 13.12 23.58
CA GLN A 1160 2.79 12.03 24.55
C GLN A 1160 1.45 12.07 25.28
N ILE A 1161 0.75 10.95 25.33
CA ILE A 1161 -0.55 10.83 25.99
C ILE A 1161 -0.40 9.90 27.18
N ASP A 1162 -0.57 10.46 28.37
CA ASP A 1162 -0.59 9.73 29.62
C ASP A 1162 -2.05 9.46 29.99
N HIS A 1163 -2.52 8.26 29.65
CA HIS A 1163 -3.88 7.83 29.96
C HIS A 1163 -4.13 7.68 31.47
N GLY A 1164 -3.10 7.36 32.27
CA GLY A 1164 -3.22 7.17 33.70
C GLY A 1164 -3.40 8.48 34.46
N ARG A 1165 -2.81 9.57 33.96
CA ARG A 1165 -2.96 10.92 34.52
C ARG A 1165 -3.89 11.82 33.72
N GLN A 1166 -4.56 11.29 32.70
CA GLN A 1166 -5.43 12.04 31.77
C GLN A 1166 -4.76 13.30 31.24
N ARG A 1167 -3.52 13.16 30.79
CA ARG A 1167 -2.65 14.27 30.43
C ARG A 1167 -2.13 14.10 29.00
N ILE A 1168 -2.10 15.20 28.26
CA ILE A 1168 -1.46 15.27 26.94
C ILE A 1168 -0.29 16.26 26.96
N ILE A 1169 0.86 15.82 26.48
CA ILE A 1169 2.10 16.59 26.49
C ILE A 1169 2.52 16.88 25.06
N PHE A 1170 2.62 18.17 24.72
CA PHE A 1170 3.20 18.64 23.47
C PHE A 1170 4.58 19.23 23.72
N THR A 1171 5.54 18.80 22.91
CA THR A 1171 6.89 19.37 22.87
C THR A 1171 7.03 20.16 21.58
N GLY A 1172 7.65 21.34 21.64
CA GLY A 1172 7.80 22.19 20.46
C GLY A 1172 8.86 23.26 20.61
N ASN A 1173 9.25 23.86 19.48
CA ASN A 1173 10.17 24.98 19.41
C ASN A 1173 9.37 26.26 19.10
N GLY A 1174 9.64 27.35 19.83
CA GLY A 1174 8.97 28.63 19.66
C GLY A 1174 8.88 29.42 20.96
N VAL A 1175 8.34 30.64 20.90
CA VAL A 1175 8.12 31.49 22.08
C VAL A 1175 6.61 31.57 22.33
N MET A 1176 6.20 31.12 23.51
CA MET A 1176 4.81 31.23 23.96
C MET A 1176 4.84 31.82 25.37
N SER A 1177 4.10 32.91 25.58
CA SER A 1177 4.07 33.58 26.88
C SER A 1177 3.49 32.65 27.95
N GLN A 1178 3.89 32.85 29.21
CA GLN A 1178 3.39 32.02 30.30
C GLN A 1178 1.85 32.14 30.43
N GLN A 1179 1.31 33.35 30.27
CA GLN A 1179 -0.13 33.61 30.25
C GLN A 1179 -0.86 32.79 29.17
N ALA A 1180 -0.34 32.75 27.94
CA ALA A 1180 -0.96 31.99 26.85
C ALA A 1180 -0.93 30.48 27.09
N LYS A 1181 0.10 29.96 27.78
CA LYS A 1181 0.18 28.54 28.16
C LYS A 1181 -0.86 28.19 29.21
N ASP A 1182 -1.08 29.08 30.17
CA ASP A 1182 -2.03 28.87 31.25
C ASP A 1182 -3.48 28.99 30.74
N ASP A 1183 -3.76 29.94 29.83
CA ASP A 1183 -5.07 30.09 29.18
C ASP A 1183 -5.41 28.88 28.28
N ALA A 1184 -4.45 28.40 27.49
CA ALA A 1184 -4.61 27.20 26.67
C ALA A 1184 -4.85 25.95 27.53
N ARG A 1185 -4.14 25.82 28.65
CA ARG A 1185 -4.34 24.71 29.60
C ARG A 1185 -5.74 24.74 30.20
N SER A 1186 -6.16 25.89 30.73
CA SER A 1186 -7.48 26.04 31.35
C SER A 1186 -8.62 25.78 30.36
N THR A 1187 -8.50 26.30 29.14
CA THR A 1187 -9.50 26.11 28.08
C THR A 1187 -9.58 24.64 27.65
N PHE A 1188 -8.43 23.97 27.52
CA PHE A 1188 -8.38 22.56 27.16
C PHE A 1188 -8.97 21.66 28.25
N GLU A 1189 -8.63 21.92 29.50
CA GLU A 1189 -9.11 21.15 30.65
C GLU A 1189 -10.62 21.31 30.83
N ALA A 1190 -11.15 22.52 30.71
CA ALA A 1190 -12.59 22.77 30.76
C ALA A 1190 -13.37 22.10 29.61
N ALA A 1191 -12.75 21.98 28.43
CA ALA A 1191 -13.38 21.38 27.27
C ALA A 1191 -13.34 19.84 27.27
N THR A 1192 -12.26 19.26 27.78
CA THR A 1192 -11.94 17.83 27.58
C THR A 1192 -11.90 17.01 28.87
N GLY A 1193 -11.69 17.64 30.03
CA GLY A 1193 -11.38 16.99 31.31
C GLY A 1193 -9.93 16.50 31.42
N TRP A 1194 -9.07 16.82 30.44
CA TRP A 1194 -7.67 16.37 30.39
C TRP A 1194 -6.70 17.53 30.62
N GLU A 1195 -5.54 17.23 31.20
CA GLU A 1195 -4.49 18.22 31.43
C GLU A 1195 -3.65 18.43 30.17
N LEU A 1196 -3.47 19.68 29.73
CA LEU A 1196 -2.56 20.06 28.65
C LEU A 1196 -1.21 20.56 29.20
N VAL A 1197 -0.13 19.86 28.85
CA VAL A 1197 1.25 20.26 29.17
C VAL A 1197 1.98 20.70 27.89
N LEU A 1198 2.37 21.96 27.84
CA LEU A 1198 3.12 22.54 26.73
C LEU A 1198 4.60 22.76 27.12
N ARG A 1199 5.49 21.93 26.58
CA ARG A 1199 6.95 22.06 26.70
C ARG A 1199 7.49 22.83 25.50
N VAL A 1200 7.28 24.14 25.51
CA VAL A 1200 7.72 25.08 24.46
C VAL A 1200 8.60 26.15 25.10
N GLY A 1201 9.89 26.22 24.74
CA GLY A 1201 10.86 27.15 25.32
C GLY A 1201 12.06 27.43 24.41
N ALA A 1202 12.76 28.54 24.65
CA ALA A 1202 14.02 28.86 23.97
C ALA A 1202 15.11 27.84 24.36
N PRO A 1203 16.05 27.51 23.46
CA PRO A 1203 17.13 26.59 23.79
C PRO A 1203 17.99 27.22 24.88
N GLU A 1204 17.97 26.66 26.09
CA GLU A 1204 18.94 27.02 27.12
C GLU A 1204 20.33 26.55 26.67
N GLU A 1205 21.28 27.48 26.70
CA GLU A 1205 22.71 27.22 26.62
C GLU A 1205 23.12 26.27 27.74
N SER A 1206 23.26 24.98 27.43
CA SER A 1206 24.09 24.09 28.23
C SER A 1206 24.95 23.26 27.29
N GLY A 1207 26.14 23.78 27.03
CA GLY A 1207 27.27 22.98 26.61
C GLY A 1207 27.69 22.00 27.71
N ASN A 1208 28.54 21.06 27.27
CA ASN A 1208 29.25 20.02 27.99
C ASN A 1208 28.63 18.61 28.05
N ALA A 1209 29.24 17.78 27.21
CA ALA A 1209 29.80 16.46 27.48
C ALA A 1209 28.97 15.24 27.07
N LEU A 1210 29.43 14.69 25.93
CA LEU A 1210 29.47 13.28 25.49
C LEU A 1210 28.15 12.54 25.24
#